data_AF-A0A4Z0PTG1-F1
#
_entry.id   AF-A0A4Z0PTG1-F1
#
_cell.length_a   1.000
_cell.length_b   1.000
_cell.length_c   1.000
_cell.angle_alpha   90.00
_cell.angle_beta   90.00
_cell.angle_gamma   90.00
#
_symmetry.space_group_name_H-M   'P 1'
#
loop_
_entity.id
_entity.type
_entity.pdbx_description
1 polymer ?
#
loop_
_entity_poly.entity_id
_entity_poly.type
_entity_poly.pdbx_seq_one_letter_code
_entity_poly.pdbx_strand_id
1 'polypeptide(L)'
;MISFRRNTPHWLGMAGVGLAAAGLLATLFSAVLRNPDDYFFSAGGDGLQSYFVTTYYALYDSGSHFSGMNYPFGENFNYPNLQPLIAWLISVLQRLGIPAAQHTVGITNMVALLGVLLTPLVLYAILRRTRMGVGYAVVLALIIGFLSPQVQRLGDHMSLSYACFVPLLWYFIIRMQDEPRRNRWYVLFAVSSLLMGMVQPYFLACGTFFLLCHVLVLALRPTRSWPQLGRMAAAALLPLLLFRVLLWATDPITDRPPNPYGFLTYMATPRGVFTPYLEPLRSLWIAVFPTEDIAFESMSYVGLVSTGILAISGLLLLGRLWKRRRQPRRMLGRSLPQHLLTGLLASALLLVFSFAVPFIFPGFENLVQYLGPLKQFRALGRFAWPFYYALSVYSAYYLYRLLRYQRQHRVPLLALPWLPLLLAFWAAEAWINISTKAKTVEQGVGAQAYLDPATSPVQQLSWANRRPSDFQAIMPLPYINKGTDRIDLNGSAASAYQGYKLSLAMGLPVLSTYIPRSSIEQMLRHVQLLSSPLIDKPLLRQFPSAKPLLLVVTPDVLTPEEQRLVSIAKPLLQAEGVALYELPIAALAATTLAQERTKAATLLPTLPKRANNLYVTTDRGIVHLPFDQNPERRGRLAPGAFYEKAEKQSMLYDGPIPTPADTGRYEASVWINGKMDYGYGYMLVKQFSNGTQVDEQVADGRLATEIAGDWVRMRVLFRPAPNVDRIQVLYGGRDVLADDFLLRPLNTDVYWLDAQKQPILNGYQLGK
;
A
#
# COMPACT_ATOMS: atom_id res chain seq x y z
N MET A 1 26.00 -2.37 48.89
CA MET A 1 24.68 -3.03 49.03
C MET A 1 23.57 -2.02 48.73
N ILE A 2 23.01 -2.08 47.52
CA ILE A 2 22.01 -1.14 47.01
C ILE A 2 20.62 -1.68 47.37
N SER A 3 19.84 -0.86 48.07
CA SER A 3 18.48 -1.14 48.55
C SER A 3 17.53 -1.58 47.41
N PHE A 4 17.30 -2.89 47.29
CA PHE A 4 16.22 -3.49 46.49
C PHE A 4 14.81 -3.28 47.09
N ARG A 5 14.69 -2.79 48.34
CA ARG A 5 13.42 -2.79 49.09
C ARG A 5 12.42 -1.66 48.76
N ARG A 6 12.76 -0.63 47.97
CA ARG A 6 11.85 0.52 47.71
C ARG A 6 10.98 0.44 46.43
N ASN A 7 11.14 -0.58 45.58
CA ASN A 7 10.41 -0.67 44.30
C ASN A 7 9.60 -1.98 44.10
N THR A 8 9.49 -2.83 45.11
CA THR A 8 8.74 -4.10 45.03
C THR A 8 7.32 -3.97 44.44
N PRO A 9 6.47 -3.01 44.85
CA PRO A 9 5.12 -2.90 44.28
C PRO A 9 5.11 -2.47 42.81
N HIS A 10 6.15 -1.78 42.31
CA HIS A 10 6.24 -1.44 40.89
C HIS A 10 6.56 -2.68 40.03
N TRP A 11 7.52 -3.50 40.47
CA TRP A 11 7.89 -4.73 39.78
C TRP A 11 6.78 -5.77 39.82
N LEU A 12 6.06 -5.89 40.94
CA LEU A 12 4.86 -6.72 41.04
C LEU A 12 3.77 -6.25 40.07
N GLY A 13 3.57 -4.94 39.93
CA GLY A 13 2.64 -4.39 38.94
C GLY A 13 3.05 -4.70 37.49
N MET A 14 4.34 -4.57 37.17
CA MET A 14 4.87 -4.92 35.85
C MET A 14 4.66 -6.42 35.54
N ALA A 15 5.01 -7.29 36.49
CA ALA A 15 4.78 -8.72 36.38
C ALA A 15 3.28 -9.04 36.23
N GLY A 16 2.42 -8.37 36.99
CA GLY A 16 0.96 -8.50 36.89
C GLY A 16 0.42 -8.11 35.51
N VAL A 17 0.91 -7.03 34.90
CA VAL A 17 0.57 -6.67 33.52
C VAL A 17 1.02 -7.76 32.55
N GLY A 18 2.26 -8.24 32.69
CA GLY A 18 2.80 -9.28 31.82
C GLY A 18 2.00 -10.58 31.88
N LEU A 19 1.68 -11.04 33.11
CA LEU A 19 0.88 -12.25 33.33
C LEU A 19 -0.55 -12.09 32.82
N ALA A 20 -1.21 -10.95 33.08
CA ALA A 20 -2.57 -10.70 32.60
C ALA A 20 -2.63 -10.59 31.08
N ALA A 21 -1.68 -9.89 30.46
CA ALA A 21 -1.61 -9.77 29.01
C ALA A 21 -1.29 -11.12 28.35
N ALA A 22 -0.36 -11.89 28.90
CA ALA A 22 -0.03 -13.24 28.43
C ALA A 22 -1.23 -14.18 28.59
N GLY A 23 -1.94 -14.14 29.72
CA GLY A 23 -3.15 -14.92 29.95
C GLY A 23 -4.26 -14.59 28.95
N LEU A 24 -4.51 -13.31 28.68
CA LEU A 24 -5.51 -12.88 27.69
C LEU A 24 -5.14 -13.28 26.25
N LEU A 25 -3.88 -13.17 25.87
CA LEU A 25 -3.43 -13.65 24.56
C LEU A 25 -3.48 -15.18 24.48
N ALA A 26 -3.14 -15.87 25.57
CA ALA A 26 -3.21 -17.33 25.65
C ALA A 26 -4.64 -17.86 25.52
N THR A 27 -5.63 -17.13 26.03
CA THR A 27 -7.04 -17.50 25.87
C THR A 27 -7.56 -17.15 24.48
N LEU A 28 -7.31 -15.92 24.00
CA LEU A 28 -7.86 -15.43 22.72
C LEU A 28 -7.19 -16.04 21.49
N PHE A 29 -5.88 -16.32 21.54
CA PHE A 29 -5.12 -16.88 20.42
C PHE A 29 -4.69 -18.32 20.71
N SER A 30 -5.46 -19.05 21.52
CA SER A 30 -5.10 -20.39 21.99
C SER A 30 -4.82 -21.37 20.84
N ALA A 31 -5.60 -21.27 19.75
CA ALA A 31 -5.44 -22.10 18.56
C ALA A 31 -4.09 -21.86 17.87
N VAL A 32 -3.74 -20.58 17.66
CA VAL A 32 -2.47 -20.17 17.06
C VAL A 32 -1.29 -20.54 17.95
N LEU A 33 -1.38 -20.36 19.27
CA LEU A 33 -0.27 -20.69 20.16
C LEU A 33 0.01 -22.19 20.25
N ARG A 34 -1.01 -23.04 20.03
CA ARG A 34 -0.85 -24.49 19.97
C ARG A 34 -0.24 -24.93 18.64
N ASN A 35 -0.66 -24.33 17.53
CA ASN A 35 -0.22 -24.66 16.18
C ASN A 35 0.21 -23.39 15.41
N PRO A 36 1.36 -22.77 15.75
CA PRO A 36 1.72 -21.46 15.23
C PRO A 36 1.91 -21.43 13.71
N ASP A 37 2.27 -22.56 13.10
CA ASP A 37 2.53 -22.65 11.66
C ASP A 37 1.29 -22.89 10.80
N ASP A 38 0.12 -23.18 11.40
CA ASP A 38 -1.08 -23.56 10.64
C ASP A 38 -2.07 -22.41 10.41
N TYR A 39 -1.80 -21.22 10.96
CA TYR A 39 -2.70 -20.07 10.87
C TYR A 39 -2.08 -18.90 10.11
N PHE A 40 -2.67 -18.53 8.97
CA PHE A 40 -2.49 -17.22 8.39
C PHE A 40 -3.34 -16.20 9.15
N PHE A 41 -2.77 -15.07 9.55
CA PHE A 41 -3.59 -13.99 10.14
C PHE A 41 -4.45 -13.28 9.08
N SER A 42 -4.07 -13.41 7.80
CA SER A 42 -4.87 -13.06 6.62
C SER A 42 -4.39 -13.94 5.45
N ALA A 43 -5.28 -14.79 4.91
CA ALA A 43 -4.95 -15.79 3.89
C ALA A 43 -5.08 -15.25 2.44
N GLY A 44 -5.14 -13.93 2.26
CA GLY A 44 -5.24 -13.29 0.95
C GLY A 44 -4.60 -11.90 0.92
N GLY A 45 -4.64 -11.26 -0.25
CA GLY A 45 -4.15 -9.90 -0.45
C GLY A 45 -2.72 -9.66 0.06
N ASP A 46 -2.51 -8.47 0.65
CA ASP A 46 -1.21 -8.04 1.19
C ASP A 46 -0.70 -8.93 2.34
N GLY A 47 -1.61 -9.61 3.05
CA GLY A 47 -1.27 -10.51 4.16
C GLY A 47 -0.60 -11.79 3.69
N LEU A 48 -1.24 -12.51 2.75
CA LEU A 48 -0.65 -13.70 2.11
C LEU A 48 0.68 -13.35 1.43
N GLN A 49 0.70 -12.21 0.74
CA GLN A 49 1.91 -11.71 0.09
C GLN A 49 3.06 -11.56 1.09
N SER A 50 2.82 -10.98 2.28
CA SER A 50 3.86 -10.79 3.31
C SER A 50 4.48 -12.11 3.77
N TYR A 51 3.66 -13.15 3.95
CA TYR A 51 4.17 -14.49 4.27
C TYR A 51 4.96 -15.09 3.10
N PHE A 52 4.43 -14.99 1.88
CA PHE A 52 5.10 -15.52 0.69
C PHE A 52 6.48 -14.89 0.49
N VAL A 53 6.59 -13.57 0.45
CA VAL A 53 7.88 -12.90 0.18
C VAL A 53 8.90 -13.17 1.29
N THR A 54 8.45 -13.22 2.55
CA THR A 54 9.33 -13.52 3.70
C THR A 54 9.84 -14.96 3.66
N THR A 55 8.95 -15.91 3.35
CA THR A 55 9.30 -17.33 3.28
C THR A 55 10.21 -17.61 2.09
N TYR A 56 9.88 -17.06 0.91
CA TYR A 56 10.69 -17.22 -0.30
C TYR A 56 12.11 -16.66 -0.08
N TYR A 57 12.23 -15.45 0.47
CA TYR A 57 13.53 -14.87 0.77
C TYR A 57 14.35 -15.74 1.74
N ALA A 58 13.69 -16.25 2.79
CA ALA A 58 14.35 -17.09 3.79
C ALA A 58 14.85 -18.43 3.23
N LEU A 59 14.13 -19.01 2.25
CA LEU A 59 14.49 -20.26 1.60
C LEU A 59 15.56 -20.09 0.52
N TYR A 60 15.43 -19.06 -0.32
CA TYR A 60 16.11 -19.02 -1.62
C TYR A 60 17.06 -17.82 -1.80
N ASP A 61 16.87 -16.73 -1.07
CA ASP A 61 17.62 -15.48 -1.28
C ASP A 61 18.63 -15.17 -0.16
N SER A 62 19.46 -14.14 -0.40
CA SER A 62 20.37 -13.52 0.57
C SER A 62 20.64 -12.06 0.24
N GLY A 63 21.19 -11.34 1.21
CA GLY A 63 21.65 -9.96 1.01
C GLY A 63 20.45 -9.01 0.85
N SER A 64 20.59 -8.00 0.01
CA SER A 64 19.56 -6.98 -0.21
C SER A 64 18.63 -7.27 -1.38
N HIS A 65 18.78 -8.42 -2.04
CA HIS A 65 18.03 -8.78 -3.24
C HIS A 65 16.95 -9.82 -2.93
N PHE A 66 15.76 -9.61 -3.48
CA PHE A 66 14.63 -10.53 -3.44
C PHE A 66 14.29 -10.98 -4.86
N SER A 67 14.37 -12.27 -5.15
CA SER A 67 14.19 -12.80 -6.50
C SER A 67 12.80 -13.40 -6.77
N GLY A 68 11.97 -13.60 -5.73
CA GLY A 68 10.73 -14.37 -5.83
C GLY A 68 9.60 -13.76 -6.67
N MET A 69 9.69 -12.49 -7.03
CA MET A 69 8.77 -11.82 -7.95
C MET A 69 9.56 -10.95 -8.93
N ASN A 70 8.86 -10.39 -9.93
CA ASN A 70 9.45 -9.46 -10.88
C ASN A 70 10.58 -10.11 -11.72
N TYR A 71 10.42 -11.40 -12.05
CA TYR A 71 11.39 -12.14 -12.88
C TYR A 71 11.57 -11.50 -14.27
N PRO A 72 12.79 -11.40 -14.84
CA PRO A 72 14.07 -11.92 -14.34
C PRO A 72 14.83 -10.93 -13.45
N PHE A 73 14.23 -9.80 -13.11
CA PHE A 73 14.92 -8.70 -12.44
C PHE A 73 15.04 -8.88 -10.93
N GLY A 74 14.00 -9.43 -10.29
CA GLY A 74 13.86 -9.38 -8.84
C GLY A 74 13.60 -7.95 -8.35
N GLU A 75 13.78 -7.70 -7.05
CA GLU A 75 13.69 -6.37 -6.45
C GLU A 75 14.60 -6.18 -5.24
N ASN A 76 14.80 -4.92 -4.83
CA ASN A 76 15.39 -4.65 -3.51
C ASN A 76 14.42 -5.10 -2.41
N PHE A 77 14.92 -5.90 -1.47
CA PHE A 77 14.13 -6.55 -0.41
C PHE A 77 13.34 -5.60 0.51
N ASN A 78 13.61 -4.28 0.51
CA ASN A 78 12.84 -3.30 1.28
C ASN A 78 11.51 -2.88 0.63
N TYR A 79 11.30 -3.20 -0.66
CA TYR A 79 10.12 -2.76 -1.40
C TYR A 79 8.94 -3.73 -1.34
N PRO A 80 9.12 -5.06 -1.51
CA PRO A 80 8.03 -5.99 -1.23
C PRO A 80 7.51 -5.79 0.19
N ASN A 81 6.29 -6.25 0.50
CA ASN A 81 5.77 -6.28 1.88
C ASN A 81 6.46 -7.35 2.76
N LEU A 82 7.76 -7.52 2.54
CA LEU A 82 8.73 -8.26 3.33
C LEU A 82 8.98 -7.50 4.63
N GLN A 83 9.41 -8.21 5.66
CA GLN A 83 9.96 -7.63 6.87
C GLN A 83 11.48 -7.87 6.88
N PRO A 84 12.31 -7.03 6.21
CA PRO A 84 13.71 -7.33 5.91
C PRO A 84 14.54 -7.85 7.07
N LEU A 85 14.45 -7.20 8.25
CA LEU A 85 15.17 -7.65 9.44
C LEU A 85 14.77 -9.07 9.87
N ILE A 86 13.48 -9.38 9.85
CA ILE A 86 12.96 -10.68 10.27
C ILE A 86 13.31 -11.74 9.21
N ALA A 87 13.07 -11.45 7.93
CA ALA A 87 13.40 -12.33 6.82
C ALA A 87 14.90 -12.68 6.80
N TRP A 88 15.76 -11.67 7.03
CA TRP A 88 17.20 -11.84 7.12
C TRP A 88 17.61 -12.73 8.31
N LEU A 89 17.04 -12.51 9.50
CA LEU A 89 17.31 -13.37 10.66
C LEU A 89 16.89 -14.82 10.41
N ILE A 90 15.73 -15.05 9.81
CA ILE A 90 15.27 -16.41 9.44
C ILE A 90 16.22 -17.04 8.42
N SER A 91 16.63 -16.30 7.38
CA SER A 91 17.60 -16.77 6.38
C SER A 91 18.96 -17.13 7.00
N VAL A 92 19.45 -16.33 7.96
CA VAL A 92 20.68 -16.63 8.71
C VAL A 92 20.52 -17.92 9.50
N LEU A 93 19.43 -18.10 10.24
CA LEU A 93 19.16 -19.33 11.00
C LEU A 93 19.08 -20.56 10.08
N GLN A 94 18.39 -20.42 8.94
CA GLN A 94 18.29 -21.45 7.91
C GLN A 94 19.67 -21.88 7.40
N ARG A 95 20.56 -20.93 7.11
CA ARG A 95 21.93 -21.19 6.65
C ARG A 95 22.82 -21.79 7.73
N LEU A 96 22.52 -21.55 9.01
CA LEU A 96 23.17 -22.18 10.15
C LEU A 96 22.67 -23.61 10.43
N GLY A 97 21.77 -24.15 9.60
CA GLY A 97 21.23 -25.51 9.73
C GLY A 97 20.04 -25.63 10.69
N ILE A 98 19.51 -24.51 11.21
CA ILE A 98 18.26 -24.49 11.97
C ILE A 98 17.14 -24.29 10.96
N PRO A 99 16.18 -25.21 10.79
CA PRO A 99 15.18 -25.14 9.72
C PRO A 99 14.10 -24.07 10.03
N ALA A 100 14.50 -22.80 10.14
CA ALA A 100 13.64 -21.70 10.52
C ALA A 100 12.72 -21.25 9.37
N ALA A 101 13.15 -21.43 8.11
CA ALA A 101 12.41 -20.95 6.96
C ALA A 101 11.04 -21.66 6.79
N GLN A 102 10.95 -22.95 7.14
CA GLN A 102 9.69 -23.70 7.11
C GLN A 102 8.68 -23.21 8.16
N HIS A 103 9.16 -22.55 9.22
CA HIS A 103 8.37 -21.99 10.32
C HIS A 103 8.16 -20.48 10.18
N THR A 104 8.36 -19.91 8.98
CA THR A 104 8.28 -18.45 8.77
C THR A 104 6.92 -17.88 9.19
N VAL A 105 5.83 -18.59 8.88
CA VAL A 105 4.46 -18.18 9.28
C VAL A 105 4.34 -18.12 10.80
N GLY A 106 4.73 -19.19 11.51
CA GLY A 106 4.71 -19.21 12.97
C GLY A 106 5.60 -18.14 13.58
N ILE A 107 6.84 -18.00 13.12
CA ILE A 107 7.80 -17.00 13.63
C ILE A 107 7.22 -15.58 13.48
N THR A 108 6.76 -15.22 12.29
CA THR A 108 6.23 -13.87 12.02
C THR A 108 4.99 -13.56 12.85
N ASN A 109 4.07 -14.52 12.98
CA ASN A 109 2.89 -14.40 13.83
C ASN A 109 3.25 -14.24 15.31
N MET A 110 4.15 -15.08 15.83
CA MET A 110 4.55 -15.04 17.24
C MET A 110 5.29 -13.75 17.57
N VAL A 111 6.13 -13.24 16.67
CA VAL A 111 6.82 -11.96 16.84
C VAL A 111 5.83 -10.79 16.83
N ALA A 112 4.79 -10.83 15.99
CA ALA A 112 3.72 -9.84 16.01
C ALA A 112 2.89 -9.89 17.32
N LEU A 113 2.50 -11.09 17.78
CA LEU A 113 1.81 -11.28 19.06
C LEU A 113 2.66 -10.86 20.27
N LEU A 114 3.98 -11.10 20.21
CA LEU A 114 4.92 -10.57 21.20
C LEU A 114 4.88 -9.04 21.21
N GLY A 115 4.78 -8.39 20.05
CA GLY A 115 4.54 -6.95 19.94
C GLY A 115 3.28 -6.51 20.70
N VAL A 116 2.17 -7.24 20.56
CA VAL A 116 0.94 -6.98 21.31
C VAL A 116 1.13 -7.19 22.82
N LEU A 117 1.81 -8.26 23.24
CA LEU A 117 2.13 -8.55 24.65
C LEU A 117 2.99 -7.46 25.31
N LEU A 118 4.00 -6.95 24.59
CA LEU A 118 4.91 -5.93 25.12
C LEU A 118 4.28 -4.55 25.20
N THR A 119 3.23 -4.28 24.43
CA THR A 119 2.55 -2.98 24.39
C THR A 119 2.06 -2.51 25.77
N PRO A 120 1.24 -3.28 26.52
CA PRO A 120 0.80 -2.88 27.85
C PRO A 120 1.96 -2.79 28.86
N LEU A 121 3.04 -3.57 28.74
CA LEU A 121 4.20 -3.45 29.63
C LEU A 121 4.89 -2.09 29.50
N VAL A 122 5.10 -1.64 28.26
CA VAL A 122 5.68 -0.33 27.97
C VAL A 122 4.73 0.79 28.42
N LEU A 123 3.43 0.65 28.16
CA LEU A 123 2.43 1.61 28.61
C LEU A 123 2.37 1.70 30.14
N TYR A 124 2.47 0.60 30.86
CA TYR A 124 2.59 0.59 32.31
C TYR A 124 3.82 1.38 32.78
N ALA A 125 4.96 1.20 32.12
CA ALA A 125 6.18 1.96 32.42
C ALA A 125 5.97 3.48 32.22
N ILE A 126 5.22 3.89 31.21
CA ILE A 126 4.86 5.30 30.94
C ILE A 126 3.87 5.81 32.01
N LEU A 127 2.78 5.09 32.25
CA LEU A 127 1.74 5.45 33.23
C LEU A 127 2.33 5.65 34.62
N ARG A 128 3.29 4.81 35.03
CA ARG A 128 3.96 4.94 36.33
C ARG A 128 4.80 6.21 36.46
N ARG A 129 5.28 6.81 35.36
CA ARG A 129 5.94 8.12 35.39
C ARG A 129 4.99 9.29 35.66
N THR A 130 3.68 9.10 35.43
CA THR A 130 2.65 10.07 35.81
C THR A 130 2.25 9.99 37.30
N ARG A 131 2.87 9.08 38.07
CA ARG A 131 2.65 8.84 39.51
C ARG A 131 1.25 8.28 39.88
N MET A 132 0.56 7.62 38.96
CA MET A 132 -0.68 6.88 39.23
C MET A 132 -0.49 5.69 40.17
N GLY A 133 -1.49 5.27 40.93
CA GLY A 133 -1.43 4.04 41.73
C GLY A 133 -1.13 2.79 40.88
N VAL A 134 -0.46 1.78 41.47
CA VAL A 134 -0.02 0.57 40.75
C VAL A 134 -1.18 -0.16 40.09
N GLY A 135 -2.21 -0.56 40.85
CA GLY A 135 -3.35 -1.31 40.31
C GLY A 135 -4.10 -0.54 39.21
N TYR A 136 -4.27 0.77 39.38
CA TYR A 136 -4.87 1.62 38.35
C TYR A 136 -4.03 1.63 37.06
N ALA A 137 -2.70 1.78 37.19
CA ALA A 137 -1.82 1.74 36.04
C ALA A 137 -1.80 0.36 35.35
N VAL A 138 -1.95 -0.75 36.10
CA VAL A 138 -2.07 -2.10 35.54
C VAL A 138 -3.31 -2.21 34.64
N VAL A 139 -4.48 -1.84 35.15
CA VAL A 139 -5.75 -1.92 34.40
C VAL A 139 -5.69 -1.05 33.14
N LEU A 140 -5.25 0.20 33.29
CA LEU A 140 -5.20 1.15 32.17
C LEU A 140 -4.16 0.77 31.12
N ALA A 141 -3.04 0.17 31.52
CA ALA A 141 -2.06 -0.35 30.58
C ALA A 141 -2.66 -1.44 29.68
N LEU A 142 -3.45 -2.35 30.24
CA LEU A 142 -4.13 -3.41 29.48
C LEU A 142 -5.20 -2.85 28.55
N ILE A 143 -6.06 -1.94 29.05
CA ILE A 143 -7.11 -1.30 28.24
C ILE A 143 -6.51 -0.56 27.04
N ILE A 144 -5.52 0.30 27.28
CA ILE A 144 -4.87 1.09 26.22
C ILE A 144 -4.05 0.18 25.28
N GLY A 145 -3.42 -0.87 25.81
CA GLY A 145 -2.67 -1.81 24.98
C GLY A 145 -3.55 -2.56 23.99
N PHE A 146 -4.65 -3.15 24.46
CA PHE A 146 -5.53 -3.97 23.63
C PHE A 146 -6.50 -3.18 22.76
N LEU A 147 -6.78 -1.90 23.09
CA LEU A 147 -7.53 -1.00 22.21
C LEU A 147 -6.66 -0.41 21.08
N SER A 148 -5.35 -0.69 21.04
CA SER A 148 -4.47 -0.08 20.04
C SER A 148 -4.98 -0.31 18.61
N PRO A 149 -5.09 0.73 17.76
CA PRO A 149 -5.53 0.58 16.38
C PRO A 149 -4.57 -0.30 15.55
N GLN A 150 -3.30 -0.43 15.98
CA GLN A 150 -2.32 -1.28 15.32
C GLN A 150 -2.66 -2.78 15.45
N VAL A 151 -3.47 -3.19 16.43
CA VAL A 151 -3.98 -4.57 16.54
C VAL A 151 -4.74 -4.98 15.28
N GLN A 152 -5.50 -4.04 14.67
CA GLN A 152 -6.23 -4.34 13.44
C GLN A 152 -5.34 -4.56 12.22
N ARG A 153 -4.03 -4.23 12.30
CA ARG A 153 -3.06 -4.47 11.23
C ARG A 153 -2.48 -5.88 11.25
N LEU A 154 -2.76 -6.69 12.28
CA LEU A 154 -2.44 -8.13 12.29
C LEU A 154 -3.09 -8.81 11.09
N GLY A 155 -2.33 -9.56 10.29
CA GLY A 155 -2.81 -10.14 9.03
C GLY A 155 -2.47 -9.28 7.83
N ASP A 156 -3.30 -8.27 7.51
CA ASP A 156 -3.21 -7.54 6.23
C ASP A 156 -1.91 -6.76 6.07
N HIS A 157 -1.54 -5.99 7.10
CA HIS A 157 -0.32 -5.19 7.13
C HIS A 157 0.57 -5.62 8.28
N MET A 158 0.98 -6.90 8.29
CA MET A 158 1.69 -7.51 9.40
C MET A 158 2.90 -6.68 9.85
N SER A 159 3.65 -6.11 8.90
CA SER A 159 4.82 -5.25 9.14
C SER A 159 4.52 -3.99 9.97
N LEU A 160 3.26 -3.56 10.08
CA LEU A 160 2.80 -2.40 10.87
C LEU A 160 2.15 -2.77 12.21
N SER A 161 1.99 -4.06 12.51
CA SER A 161 1.22 -4.56 13.65
C SER A 161 1.95 -4.45 15.00
N TYR A 162 3.24 -4.08 15.00
CA TYR A 162 4.10 -3.93 16.18
C TYR A 162 3.69 -2.75 17.08
N ALA A 163 2.57 -2.91 17.79
CA ALA A 163 1.94 -1.89 18.62
C ALA A 163 2.84 -1.35 19.74
N CYS A 164 3.79 -2.14 20.23
CA CYS A 164 4.68 -1.74 21.32
C CYS A 164 5.67 -0.66 20.91
N PHE A 165 5.93 -0.50 19.61
CA PHE A 165 7.04 0.31 19.14
C PHE A 165 6.82 1.81 19.33
N VAL A 166 5.64 2.34 18.99
CA VAL A 166 5.34 3.77 19.18
C VAL A 166 5.39 4.16 20.68
N PRO A 167 4.78 3.40 21.61
CA PRO A 167 4.97 3.61 23.04
C PRO A 167 6.43 3.50 23.49
N LEU A 168 7.20 2.55 22.94
CA LEU A 168 8.62 2.37 23.31
C LEU A 168 9.46 3.59 22.93
N LEU A 169 9.27 4.10 21.70
CA LEU A 169 9.87 5.35 21.27
C LEU A 169 9.45 6.50 22.18
N TRP A 170 8.16 6.61 22.52
CA TRP A 170 7.70 7.63 23.46
C TRP A 170 8.37 7.51 24.83
N TYR A 171 8.51 6.28 25.34
CA TYR A 171 9.21 6.03 26.60
C TYR A 171 10.65 6.54 26.53
N PHE A 172 11.41 6.25 25.48
CA PHE A 172 12.77 6.79 25.30
C PHE A 172 12.78 8.32 25.28
N ILE A 173 11.82 8.95 24.60
CA ILE A 173 11.70 10.42 24.58
C ILE A 173 11.45 10.97 26.00
N ILE A 174 10.60 10.32 26.79
CA ILE A 174 10.39 10.69 28.20
C ILE A 174 11.71 10.55 28.98
N ARG A 175 12.49 9.50 28.74
CA ARG A 175 13.79 9.32 29.40
C ARG A 175 14.85 10.32 28.97
N MET A 176 14.83 10.79 27.72
CA MET A 176 15.70 11.88 27.27
C MET A 176 15.37 13.19 27.98
N GLN A 177 14.12 13.41 28.38
CA GLN A 177 13.69 14.57 29.16
C GLN A 177 14.04 14.43 30.65
N ASP A 178 13.87 13.23 31.21
CA ASP A 178 14.17 12.95 32.62
C ASP A 178 15.68 12.87 32.91
N GLU A 179 16.47 12.30 31.98
CA GLU A 179 17.92 12.08 32.11
C GLU A 179 18.67 12.67 30.89
N PRO A 180 18.68 14.01 30.66
CA PRO A 180 19.18 14.60 29.43
C PRO A 180 20.64 14.31 29.12
N ARG A 181 21.49 14.10 30.14
CA ARG A 181 22.92 13.82 29.97
C ARG A 181 23.23 12.36 29.63
N ARG A 182 22.26 11.45 29.75
CA ARG A 182 22.50 10.02 29.59
C ARG A 182 22.28 9.59 28.14
N ASN A 183 23.38 9.53 27.37
CA ASN A 183 23.35 9.26 25.92
C ASN A 183 22.70 7.93 25.53
N ARG A 184 22.65 6.93 26.43
CA ARG A 184 22.01 5.63 26.16
C ARG A 184 20.59 5.76 25.59
N TRP A 185 19.80 6.75 26.03
CA TRP A 185 18.42 6.89 25.58
C TRP A 185 18.31 7.37 24.14
N TYR A 186 19.22 8.25 23.72
CA TYR A 186 19.36 8.71 22.35
C TYR A 186 19.83 7.58 21.43
N VAL A 187 20.81 6.79 21.89
CA VAL A 187 21.31 5.62 21.16
C VAL A 187 20.23 4.55 21.04
N LEU A 188 19.53 4.21 22.13
CA LEU A 188 18.43 3.24 22.10
C LEU A 188 17.32 3.68 21.16
N PHE A 189 16.95 4.97 21.16
CA PHE A 189 15.98 5.51 20.21
C PHE A 189 16.46 5.37 18.77
N ALA A 190 17.69 5.78 18.48
CA ALA A 190 18.25 5.76 17.14
C ALA A 190 18.37 4.33 16.59
N VAL A 191 18.94 3.42 17.38
CA VAL A 191 19.10 2.00 17.01
C VAL A 191 17.75 1.32 16.84
N SER A 192 16.81 1.52 17.78
CA SER A 192 15.48 0.91 17.66
C SER A 192 14.71 1.44 16.45
N SER A 193 14.85 2.74 16.14
CA SER A 193 14.26 3.35 14.93
C SER A 193 14.86 2.81 13.64
N LEU A 194 16.17 2.58 13.61
CA LEU A 194 16.84 1.99 12.45
C LEU A 194 16.41 0.52 12.25
N LEU A 195 16.43 -0.29 13.31
CA LEU A 195 16.05 -1.70 13.26
C LEU A 195 14.57 -1.87 12.88
N MET A 196 13.66 -1.08 13.45
CA MET A 196 12.26 -1.12 13.03
C MET A 196 12.01 -0.47 11.68
N GLY A 197 12.89 0.43 11.22
CA GLY A 197 12.92 0.88 9.82
C GLY A 197 13.20 -0.26 8.85
N MET A 198 14.07 -1.21 9.24
CA MET A 198 14.33 -2.47 8.51
C MET A 198 13.21 -3.50 8.63
N VAL A 199 12.24 -3.30 9.51
CA VAL A 199 10.99 -4.09 9.52
C VAL A 199 9.95 -3.40 8.65
N GLN A 200 9.81 -2.08 8.80
CA GLN A 200 8.82 -1.26 8.10
C GLN A 200 9.21 0.22 8.15
N PRO A 201 9.56 0.85 7.01
CA PRO A 201 9.99 2.26 6.93
C PRO A 201 9.03 3.29 7.57
N TYR A 202 7.73 2.97 7.66
CA TYR A 202 6.77 3.83 8.37
C TYR A 202 7.10 4.02 9.86
N PHE A 203 7.70 3.04 10.53
CA PHE A 203 8.09 3.18 11.92
C PHE A 203 9.26 4.14 12.11
N LEU A 204 10.23 4.09 11.20
CA LEU A 204 11.34 5.04 11.16
C LEU A 204 10.83 6.47 10.94
N ALA A 205 9.91 6.65 10.00
CA ALA A 205 9.27 7.94 9.75
C ALA A 205 8.48 8.42 10.97
N CYS A 206 7.59 7.59 11.53
CA CYS A 206 6.80 7.93 12.71
C CYS A 206 7.70 8.33 13.89
N GLY A 207 8.78 7.58 14.15
CA GLY A 207 9.75 7.92 15.19
C GLY A 207 10.43 9.27 14.94
N THR A 208 10.93 9.48 13.72
CA THR A 208 11.58 10.73 13.31
C THR A 208 10.67 11.93 13.53
N PHE A 209 9.47 11.92 12.93
CA PHE A 209 8.53 13.03 13.05
C PHE A 209 8.06 13.23 14.49
N PHE A 210 7.80 12.16 15.22
CA PHE A 210 7.36 12.28 16.60
C PHE A 210 8.42 12.92 17.50
N LEU A 211 9.71 12.57 17.32
CA LEU A 211 10.81 13.19 18.06
C LEU A 211 11.05 14.64 17.60
N LEU A 212 10.98 14.94 16.30
CA LEU A 212 11.10 16.31 15.80
C LEU A 212 9.95 17.22 16.29
N CYS A 213 8.72 16.72 16.35
CA CYS A 213 7.59 17.44 16.97
C CYS A 213 7.86 17.72 18.46
N HIS A 214 8.48 16.79 19.19
CA HIS A 214 8.92 17.05 20.56
C HIS A 214 10.00 18.14 20.64
N VAL A 215 10.99 18.10 19.73
CA VAL A 215 12.02 19.15 19.63
C VAL A 215 11.36 20.51 19.41
N LEU A 216 10.41 20.62 18.48
CA LEU A 216 9.68 21.86 18.20
C LEU A 216 8.94 22.36 19.46
N VAL A 217 8.14 21.50 20.10
CA VAL A 217 7.38 21.86 21.31
C VAL A 217 8.30 22.29 22.46
N LEU A 218 9.43 21.60 22.65
CA LEU A 218 10.41 21.95 23.69
C LEU A 218 11.21 23.22 23.35
N ALA A 219 11.49 23.48 22.07
CA ALA A 219 12.19 24.66 21.60
C ALA A 219 11.39 25.96 21.81
N LEU A 220 10.06 25.87 21.87
CA LEU A 220 9.17 26.99 22.18
C LEU A 220 9.10 27.30 23.69
N ARG A 221 9.75 26.50 24.55
CA ARG A 221 9.73 26.73 26.00
C ARG A 221 10.80 27.72 26.43
N PRO A 222 10.52 28.57 27.44
CA PRO A 222 11.54 29.48 27.99
C PRO A 222 12.75 28.73 28.59
N THR A 223 12.52 27.56 29.19
CA THR A 223 13.54 26.74 29.87
C THR A 223 14.22 25.71 28.96
N ARG A 224 14.30 26.00 27.66
CA ARG A 224 14.85 25.08 26.64
C ARG A 224 16.36 24.88 26.79
N SER A 225 16.83 23.67 26.48
CA SER A 225 18.26 23.33 26.44
C SER A 225 18.66 22.98 25.01
N TRP A 226 19.33 23.89 24.31
CA TRP A 226 19.80 23.66 22.94
C TRP A 226 20.67 22.41 22.76
N PRO A 227 21.62 22.08 23.67
CA PRO A 227 22.39 20.84 23.56
C PRO A 227 21.55 19.57 23.68
N GLN A 228 20.46 19.61 24.44
CA GLN A 228 19.50 18.50 24.51
C GLN A 228 18.72 18.40 23.19
N LEU A 229 18.19 19.52 22.70
CA LEU A 229 17.42 19.57 21.46
C LEU A 229 18.26 19.13 20.25
N GLY A 230 19.53 19.54 20.16
CA GLY A 230 20.46 19.09 19.12
C GLY A 230 20.69 17.58 19.15
N ARG A 231 20.85 16.98 20.34
CA ARG A 231 20.97 15.52 20.49
C ARG A 231 19.68 14.79 20.15
N MET A 232 18.52 15.35 20.49
CA MET A 232 17.21 14.79 20.10
C MET A 232 17.02 14.86 18.58
N ALA A 233 17.36 15.98 17.95
CA ALA A 233 17.30 16.13 16.50
C ALA A 233 18.27 15.17 15.79
N ALA A 234 19.50 15.03 16.29
CA ALA A 234 20.45 14.06 15.76
C ALA A 234 19.95 12.61 15.91
N ALA A 235 19.37 12.24 17.06
CA ALA A 235 18.80 10.91 17.27
C ALA A 235 17.57 10.62 16.38
N ALA A 236 16.84 11.65 15.95
CA ALA A 236 15.75 11.54 14.99
C ALA A 236 16.27 11.38 13.54
N LEU A 237 17.22 12.23 13.14
CA LEU A 237 17.67 12.32 11.74
C LEU A 237 18.70 11.26 11.36
N LEU A 238 19.58 10.86 12.29
CA LEU A 238 20.67 9.91 11.98
C LEU A 238 20.15 8.56 11.46
N PRO A 239 19.16 7.88 12.08
CA PRO A 239 18.59 6.65 11.55
C PRO A 239 17.99 6.81 10.16
N LEU A 240 17.33 7.94 9.89
CA LEU A 240 16.75 8.25 8.59
C LEU A 240 17.83 8.39 7.52
N LEU A 241 18.91 9.10 7.83
CA LEU A 241 20.05 9.26 6.92
C LEU A 241 20.75 7.93 6.65
N LEU A 242 21.00 7.13 7.68
CA LEU A 242 21.61 5.80 7.53
C LEU A 242 20.75 4.86 6.69
N PHE A 243 19.43 4.84 6.92
CA PHE A 243 18.49 4.08 6.11
C PHE A 243 18.48 4.55 4.65
N ARG A 244 18.53 5.87 4.41
CA ARG A 244 18.59 6.43 3.06
C ARG A 244 19.88 6.06 2.33
N VAL A 245 21.02 6.09 3.02
CA VAL A 245 22.32 5.65 2.48
C VAL A 245 22.28 4.17 2.16
N LEU A 246 21.69 3.34 3.02
CA LEU A 246 21.52 1.91 2.76
C LEU A 246 20.70 1.67 1.47
N LEU A 247 19.57 2.35 1.29
CA LEU A 247 18.79 2.24 0.06
C LEU A 247 19.61 2.68 -1.16
N TRP A 248 20.29 3.82 -1.08
CA TRP A 248 21.12 4.30 -2.18
C TRP A 248 22.26 3.33 -2.54
N ALA A 249 22.83 2.64 -1.56
CA ALA A 249 23.90 1.67 -1.78
C ALA A 249 23.41 0.30 -2.27
N THR A 250 22.14 -0.04 -2.06
CA THR A 250 21.60 -1.40 -2.32
C THR A 250 20.54 -1.47 -3.40
N ASP A 251 19.97 -0.34 -3.81
CA ASP A 251 18.91 -0.27 -4.82
C ASP A 251 19.46 0.30 -6.13
N PRO A 252 19.64 -0.54 -7.17
CA PRO A 252 20.16 -0.08 -8.46
C PRO A 252 19.10 0.59 -9.34
N ILE A 253 17.82 0.55 -8.96
CA ILE A 253 16.72 1.04 -9.79
C ILE A 253 16.62 2.57 -9.72
N THR A 254 16.74 3.23 -10.88
CA THR A 254 16.74 4.70 -10.98
C THR A 254 15.40 5.29 -11.40
N ASP A 255 14.47 4.48 -11.89
CA ASP A 255 13.20 4.93 -12.51
C ASP A 255 11.96 4.59 -11.66
N ARG A 256 12.11 4.57 -10.33
CA ARG A 256 10.97 4.34 -9.43
C ARG A 256 9.97 5.51 -9.50
N PRO A 257 8.65 5.26 -9.35
CA PRO A 257 7.61 6.28 -9.42
C PRO A 257 7.88 7.49 -8.50
N PRO A 258 8.02 8.71 -9.04
CA PRO A 258 8.33 9.88 -8.24
C PRO A 258 7.14 10.38 -7.41
N ASN A 259 5.91 10.11 -7.85
CA ASN A 259 4.67 10.63 -7.27
C ASN A 259 3.69 9.46 -7.01
N PRO A 260 3.89 8.66 -5.95
CA PRO A 260 2.98 7.56 -5.65
C PRO A 260 1.60 8.09 -5.23
N TYR A 261 0.55 7.35 -5.61
CA TYR A 261 -0.81 7.73 -5.29
C TYR A 261 -1.11 7.55 -3.80
N GLY A 262 -1.85 8.50 -3.21
CA GLY A 262 -2.46 8.33 -1.90
C GLY A 262 -2.14 9.41 -0.87
N PHE A 263 -1.19 10.31 -1.10
CA PHE A 263 -0.79 11.32 -0.11
C PHE A 263 -1.97 12.12 0.46
N LEU A 264 -2.91 12.54 -0.39
CA LEU A 264 -4.15 13.24 -0.01
C LEU A 264 -5.38 12.32 0.10
N THR A 265 -5.23 11.02 -0.16
CA THR A 265 -6.33 10.04 -0.16
C THR A 265 -6.31 9.20 1.12
N TYR A 266 -5.15 8.66 1.48
CA TYR A 266 -4.96 7.75 2.63
C TYR A 266 -4.55 8.53 3.88
N MET A 267 -5.34 9.56 4.19
CA MET A 267 -5.17 10.42 5.36
C MET A 267 -6.07 9.97 6.52
N ALA A 268 -5.69 10.35 7.73
CA ALA A 268 -6.61 10.22 8.86
C ALA A 268 -7.75 11.23 8.70
N THR A 269 -8.90 10.91 9.29
CA THR A 269 -10.03 11.83 9.39
C THR A 269 -10.44 11.95 10.84
N PRO A 270 -11.03 13.09 11.27
CA PRO A 270 -11.57 13.20 12.63
C PRO A 270 -12.53 12.06 12.97
N ARG A 271 -13.32 11.58 12.00
CA ARG A 271 -14.19 10.42 12.16
C ARG A 271 -13.39 9.15 12.49
N GLY A 272 -12.36 8.82 11.70
CA GLY A 272 -11.51 7.65 11.92
C GLY A 272 -10.71 7.67 13.24
N VAL A 273 -10.52 8.85 13.83
CA VAL A 273 -9.81 9.04 15.11
C VAL A 273 -10.75 9.03 16.31
N PHE A 274 -11.94 9.63 16.20
CA PHE A 274 -12.80 9.90 17.36
C PHE A 274 -14.08 9.06 17.43
N THR A 275 -14.42 8.29 16.38
CA THR A 275 -15.65 7.46 16.33
C THR A 275 -15.35 5.97 16.19
N PRO A 276 -16.17 5.07 16.76
CA PRO A 276 -15.95 3.63 16.67
C PRO A 276 -16.10 3.14 15.23
N TYR A 277 -15.30 2.12 14.86
CA TYR A 277 -15.33 1.50 13.54
C TYR A 277 -15.60 -0.02 13.57
N LEU A 278 -15.65 -0.64 14.76
CA LEU A 278 -15.95 -2.06 14.92
C LEU A 278 -17.37 -2.27 15.45
N GLU A 279 -17.99 -3.37 15.02
CA GLU A 279 -19.27 -3.80 15.55
C GLU A 279 -19.15 -4.35 16.99
N PRO A 280 -20.20 -4.22 17.82
CA PRO A 280 -21.51 -3.60 17.55
C PRO A 280 -21.55 -2.07 17.71
N LEU A 281 -20.46 -1.46 18.20
CA LEU A 281 -20.43 -0.04 18.55
C LEU A 281 -20.56 0.87 17.33
N ARG A 282 -20.08 0.43 16.17
CA ARG A 282 -20.22 1.14 14.90
C ARG A 282 -21.69 1.29 14.50
N SER A 283 -22.46 0.19 14.46
CA SER A 283 -23.89 0.26 14.14
C SER A 283 -24.68 1.11 15.13
N LEU A 284 -24.39 0.98 16.44
CA LEU A 284 -25.00 1.82 17.47
C LEU A 284 -24.69 3.31 17.28
N TRP A 285 -23.45 3.63 16.88
CA TRP A 285 -23.05 5.01 16.60
C TRP A 285 -23.77 5.58 15.37
N ILE A 286 -23.83 4.82 14.26
CA ILE A 286 -24.50 5.25 13.02
C ILE A 286 -26.00 5.48 13.25
N ALA A 287 -26.64 4.62 14.05
CA ALA A 287 -28.07 4.75 14.36
C ALA A 287 -28.43 6.10 15.02
N VAL A 288 -27.49 6.70 15.76
CA VAL A 288 -27.67 8.01 16.42
C VAL A 288 -27.07 9.14 15.59
N PHE A 289 -25.92 8.90 14.96
CA PHE A 289 -25.16 9.86 14.17
C PHE A 289 -24.84 9.26 12.79
N PRO A 290 -25.73 9.45 11.79
CA PRO A 290 -25.49 8.97 10.44
C PRO A 290 -24.15 9.49 9.91
N THR A 291 -23.23 8.57 9.65
CA THR A 291 -21.88 8.88 9.17
C THR A 291 -21.46 7.89 8.09
N GLU A 292 -20.73 8.36 7.09
CA GLU A 292 -20.12 7.52 6.05
C GLU A 292 -19.09 6.55 6.64
N ASP A 293 -18.75 5.54 5.86
CA ASP A 293 -17.77 4.53 6.24
C ASP A 293 -16.35 5.07 6.39
N ILE A 294 -15.63 4.46 7.32
CA ILE A 294 -14.28 4.83 7.68
C ILE A 294 -13.32 3.99 6.85
N ALA A 295 -12.55 4.63 5.96
CA ALA A 295 -11.50 3.97 5.21
C ALA A 295 -10.48 3.30 6.13
N PHE A 296 -10.01 2.11 5.76
CA PHE A 296 -9.06 1.31 6.55
C PHE A 296 -7.79 2.09 6.94
N GLU A 297 -7.27 2.93 6.03
CA GLU A 297 -6.08 3.75 6.31
C GLU A 297 -6.31 4.91 7.30
N SER A 298 -7.57 5.29 7.52
CA SER A 298 -7.95 6.32 8.49
C SER A 298 -8.20 5.77 9.90
N MET A 299 -8.27 4.44 10.07
CA MET A 299 -8.56 3.80 11.35
C MET A 299 -7.46 4.08 12.38
N SER A 300 -7.71 5.01 13.30
CA SER A 300 -6.81 5.43 14.38
C SER A 300 -7.60 5.80 15.65
N TYR A 301 -8.64 5.02 15.90
CA TYR A 301 -9.63 5.30 16.94
C TYR A 301 -9.06 5.35 18.36
N VAL A 302 -9.36 6.40 19.11
CA VAL A 302 -8.87 6.63 20.48
C VAL A 302 -9.75 6.07 21.60
N GLY A 303 -10.92 5.52 21.26
CA GLY A 303 -11.94 5.09 22.22
C GLY A 303 -12.90 6.22 22.60
N LEU A 304 -14.19 5.90 22.77
CA LEU A 304 -15.22 6.89 23.11
C LEU A 304 -14.92 7.59 24.43
N VAL A 305 -14.33 6.88 25.39
CA VAL A 305 -13.89 7.46 26.66
C VAL A 305 -12.86 8.58 26.47
N SER A 306 -11.84 8.34 25.64
CA SER A 306 -10.82 9.36 25.35
C SER A 306 -11.39 10.52 24.53
N THR A 307 -12.27 10.24 23.57
CA THR A 307 -13.00 11.27 22.81
C THR A 307 -13.80 12.18 23.76
N GLY A 308 -14.57 11.60 24.69
CA GLY A 308 -15.35 12.34 25.66
C GLY A 308 -14.48 13.19 26.61
N ILE A 309 -13.37 12.63 27.10
CA ILE A 309 -12.43 13.38 27.95
C ILE A 309 -11.79 14.55 27.19
N LEU A 310 -11.43 14.36 25.92
CA LEU A 310 -10.91 15.44 25.08
C LEU A 310 -11.94 16.56 24.91
N ALA A 311 -13.19 16.19 24.60
CA ALA A 311 -14.29 17.15 24.44
C ALA A 311 -14.52 17.94 25.74
N ILE A 312 -14.62 17.27 26.89
CA ILE A 312 -14.77 17.92 28.21
C ILE A 312 -13.58 18.84 28.50
N SER A 313 -12.35 18.38 28.25
CA SER A 313 -11.13 19.17 28.47
C SER A 313 -11.08 20.41 27.58
N GLY A 314 -11.55 20.31 26.34
CA GLY A 314 -11.72 21.42 25.41
C GLY A 314 -12.76 22.44 25.88
N LEU A 315 -13.95 21.98 26.29
CA LEU A 315 -15.01 22.85 26.83
C LEU A 315 -14.56 23.59 28.09
N LEU A 316 -13.88 22.90 29.01
CA LEU A 316 -13.32 23.52 30.21
C LEU A 316 -12.23 24.55 29.88
N LEU A 317 -11.41 24.29 28.85
CA LEU A 317 -10.42 25.25 28.38
C LEU A 317 -11.12 26.49 27.79
N LEU A 318 -12.09 26.32 26.88
CA LEU A 318 -12.86 27.42 26.30
C LEU A 318 -13.57 28.26 27.37
N GLY A 319 -14.21 27.63 28.36
CA GLY A 319 -14.83 28.33 29.48
C GLY A 319 -13.83 29.12 30.33
N ARG A 320 -12.61 28.60 30.52
CA ARG A 320 -11.52 29.35 31.19
C ARG A 320 -11.03 30.52 30.35
N LEU A 321 -10.87 30.33 29.03
CA LEU A 321 -10.47 31.38 28.10
C LEU A 321 -11.49 32.51 28.10
N TRP A 322 -12.78 32.18 28.11
CA TRP A 322 -13.87 33.14 28.21
C TRP A 322 -13.85 33.91 29.53
N LYS A 323 -13.75 33.20 30.68
CA LYS A 323 -13.75 33.82 32.02
C LYS A 323 -12.48 34.61 32.33
N ARG A 324 -11.34 34.28 31.72
CA ARG A 324 -10.02 34.89 31.98
C ARG A 324 -9.49 35.78 30.86
N ARG A 325 -10.38 36.34 30.00
CA ARG A 325 -10.03 37.36 28.98
C ARG A 325 -9.16 38.53 29.53
N ARG A 326 -9.17 38.77 30.85
CA ARG A 326 -8.40 39.83 31.53
C ARG A 326 -7.03 39.43 32.13
N GLN A 327 -6.60 38.16 32.11
CA GLN A 327 -5.29 37.73 32.64
C GLN A 327 -4.68 36.53 31.87
N PRO A 328 -4.11 36.75 30.67
CA PRO A 328 -3.63 35.68 29.79
C PRO A 328 -2.39 34.92 30.33
N ARG A 329 -1.58 35.53 31.22
CA ARG A 329 -0.33 34.90 31.70
C ARG A 329 -0.53 33.68 32.63
N ARG A 330 -1.75 33.39 33.07
CA ARG A 330 -2.09 32.23 33.92
C ARG A 330 -2.86 31.12 33.18
N MET A 331 -2.84 31.12 31.84
CA MET A 331 -3.67 30.23 30.98
C MET A 331 -3.29 28.74 31.02
N LEU A 332 -1.99 28.38 30.98
CA LEU A 332 -1.56 26.98 31.10
C LEU A 332 -1.28 26.63 32.56
N GLY A 333 -2.35 26.29 33.29
CA GLY A 333 -2.23 25.81 34.67
C GLY A 333 -1.28 24.61 34.78
N ARG A 334 -0.30 24.74 35.68
CA ARG A 334 0.79 23.82 36.09
C ARG A 334 0.34 22.43 36.59
N SER A 335 -0.72 21.84 36.04
CA SER A 335 -1.41 20.68 36.62
C SER A 335 -1.22 19.36 35.87
N LEU A 336 -0.51 19.37 34.74
CA LEU A 336 -0.16 18.18 33.96
C LEU A 336 1.34 17.86 34.12
N PRO A 337 1.72 16.58 34.25
CA PRO A 337 3.11 16.16 34.17
C PRO A 337 3.75 16.67 32.88
N GLN A 338 4.96 17.22 32.98
CA GLN A 338 5.61 17.91 31.89
C GLN A 338 5.75 17.03 30.63
N HIS A 339 6.16 15.78 30.81
CA HIS A 339 6.36 14.80 29.74
C HIS A 339 5.05 14.44 29.03
N LEU A 340 3.93 14.40 29.77
CA LEU A 340 2.60 14.12 29.21
C LEU A 340 2.12 15.31 28.39
N LEU A 341 2.30 16.55 28.89
CA LEU A 341 1.96 17.75 28.14
C LEU A 341 2.79 17.86 26.85
N THR A 342 4.11 17.62 26.90
CA THR A 342 4.93 17.62 25.68
C THR A 342 4.50 16.54 24.71
N GLY A 343 4.21 15.33 25.20
CA GLY A 343 3.79 14.21 24.37
C GLY A 343 2.46 14.47 23.68
N LEU A 344 1.48 15.04 24.41
CA LEU A 344 0.18 15.41 23.86
C LEU A 344 0.30 16.50 22.79
N LEU A 345 1.08 17.55 23.02
CA LEU A 345 1.28 18.62 22.04
C LEU A 345 2.05 18.11 20.80
N ALA A 346 3.12 17.34 20.99
CA ALA A 346 3.92 16.81 19.89
C ALA A 346 3.13 15.82 19.03
N SER A 347 2.35 14.94 19.66
CA SER A 347 1.48 14.02 18.92
C SER A 347 0.27 14.70 18.28
N ALA A 348 -0.26 15.78 18.86
CA ALA A 348 -1.32 16.57 18.23
C ALA A 348 -0.81 17.30 16.97
N LEU A 349 0.42 17.79 16.95
CA LEU A 349 1.04 18.32 15.72
C LEU A 349 1.12 17.25 14.63
N LEU A 350 1.50 16.04 15.03
CA LEU A 350 1.58 14.91 14.11
C LEU A 350 0.20 14.43 13.63
N LEU A 351 -0.83 14.53 14.48
CA LEU A 351 -2.23 14.30 14.09
C LEU A 351 -2.68 15.30 13.01
N VAL A 352 -2.36 16.58 13.17
CA VAL A 352 -2.67 17.62 12.16
C VAL A 352 -1.98 17.27 10.83
N PHE A 353 -0.72 16.83 10.88
CA PHE A 353 -0.02 16.32 9.70
C PHE A 353 -0.69 15.08 9.09
N SER A 354 -1.20 14.16 9.93
CA SER A 354 -1.93 12.96 9.45
C SER A 354 -3.25 13.27 8.75
N PHE A 355 -3.84 14.44 9.00
CA PHE A 355 -5.00 15.00 8.29
C PHE A 355 -4.61 15.71 6.99
N ALA A 356 -3.34 15.61 6.58
CA ALA A 356 -2.78 16.31 5.42
C ALA A 356 -2.91 17.85 5.51
N VAL A 357 -3.01 18.44 6.70
CA VAL A 357 -3.11 19.90 6.85
C VAL A 357 -1.73 20.54 6.72
N PRO A 358 -1.56 21.62 5.93
CA PRO A 358 -2.60 22.39 5.21
C PRO A 358 -2.86 21.94 3.76
N PHE A 359 -2.18 20.90 3.27
CA PHE A 359 -2.24 20.42 1.87
C PHE A 359 -3.64 19.99 1.40
N ILE A 360 -4.53 19.63 2.32
CA ILE A 360 -5.93 19.28 2.03
C ILE A 360 -6.79 20.49 1.64
N PHE A 361 -6.36 21.72 1.95
CA PHE A 361 -7.16 22.91 1.67
C PHE A 361 -7.05 23.34 0.20
N PRO A 362 -8.18 23.75 -0.44
CA PRO A 362 -8.19 24.26 -1.80
C PRO A 362 -7.12 25.33 -2.04
N GLY A 363 -6.25 25.11 -3.01
CA GLY A 363 -5.15 25.99 -3.40
C GLY A 363 -3.79 25.63 -2.77
N PHE A 364 -3.77 24.79 -1.74
CA PHE A 364 -2.53 24.33 -1.08
C PHE A 364 -2.08 22.93 -1.55
N GLU A 365 -2.86 22.23 -2.39
CA GLU A 365 -2.52 20.89 -2.88
C GLU A 365 -1.22 20.89 -3.68
N ASN A 366 -0.96 21.96 -4.43
CA ASN A 366 0.27 22.12 -5.21
C ASN A 366 1.53 22.16 -4.35
N LEU A 367 1.42 22.48 -3.05
CA LEU A 367 2.57 22.45 -2.15
C LEU A 367 3.14 21.05 -1.95
N VAL A 368 2.33 20.00 -2.17
CA VAL A 368 2.77 18.59 -2.05
C VAL A 368 3.95 18.30 -2.99
N GLN A 369 4.03 18.99 -4.14
CA GLN A 369 5.10 18.82 -5.13
C GLN A 369 6.48 19.20 -4.56
N TYR A 370 6.53 20.10 -3.59
CA TYR A 370 7.77 20.59 -2.98
C TYR A 370 8.20 19.81 -1.73
N LEU A 371 7.43 18.80 -1.32
CA LEU A 371 7.73 18.01 -0.11
C LEU A 371 8.91 17.04 -0.29
N GLY A 372 9.46 16.94 -1.50
CA GLY A 372 10.65 16.12 -1.76
C GLY A 372 10.42 14.67 -1.32
N PRO A 373 11.30 14.06 -0.50
CA PRO A 373 11.14 12.66 -0.05
C PRO A 373 9.84 12.38 0.72
N LEU A 374 9.22 13.38 1.34
CA LEU A 374 7.98 13.18 2.10
C LEU A 374 6.80 12.77 1.23
N LYS A 375 6.79 13.14 -0.06
CA LYS A 375 5.74 12.74 -1.01
C LYS A 375 5.70 11.23 -1.26
N GLN A 376 6.76 10.52 -0.88
CA GLN A 376 6.84 9.06 -1.03
C GLN A 376 5.91 8.33 -0.05
N PHE A 377 5.49 8.95 1.07
CA PHE A 377 4.57 8.32 2.01
C PHE A 377 3.12 8.38 1.48
N ARG A 378 2.56 7.22 1.15
CA ARG A 378 1.18 7.09 0.62
C ARG A 378 0.13 7.33 1.70
N ALA A 379 0.23 6.61 2.81
CA ALA A 379 -0.74 6.68 3.91
C ALA A 379 -0.30 7.60 5.05
N LEU A 380 -0.75 8.85 5.03
CA LEU A 380 -0.52 9.80 6.12
C LEU A 380 -1.29 9.45 7.40
N GLY A 381 -2.40 8.68 7.29
CA GLY A 381 -3.22 8.31 8.45
C GLY A 381 -2.44 7.54 9.53
N ARG A 382 -1.38 6.84 9.16
CA ARG A 382 -0.49 6.08 10.08
C ARG A 382 0.24 6.99 11.08
N PHE A 383 0.41 8.28 10.76
CA PHE A 383 1.00 9.27 11.67
C PHE A 383 0.08 9.66 12.84
N ALA A 384 -1.17 9.19 12.89
CA ALA A 384 -2.08 9.43 14.00
C ALA A 384 -1.80 8.52 15.23
N TRP A 385 -1.05 7.42 15.10
CA TRP A 385 -0.83 6.48 16.21
C TRP A 385 -0.15 7.08 17.45
N PRO A 386 0.86 7.97 17.33
CA PRO A 386 1.40 8.65 18.51
C PRO A 386 0.35 9.46 19.28
N PHE A 387 -0.65 10.02 18.59
CA PHE A 387 -1.76 10.74 19.22
C PHE A 387 -2.68 9.81 19.98
N TYR A 388 -2.98 8.63 19.43
CA TYR A 388 -3.72 7.58 20.13
C TYR A 388 -3.12 7.29 21.52
N TYR A 389 -1.82 7.01 21.60
CA TYR A 389 -1.18 6.66 22.87
C TYR A 389 -1.09 7.85 23.83
N ALA A 390 -0.71 9.04 23.33
CA ALA A 390 -0.57 10.22 24.16
C ALA A 390 -1.92 10.68 24.74
N LEU A 391 -2.98 10.68 23.93
CA LEU A 391 -4.32 11.03 24.38
C LEU A 391 -4.86 9.98 25.35
N SER A 392 -4.67 8.69 25.10
CA SER A 392 -5.14 7.63 26.01
C SER A 392 -4.46 7.69 27.38
N VAL A 393 -3.15 7.94 27.44
CA VAL A 393 -2.44 8.17 28.71
C VAL A 393 -2.91 9.46 29.38
N TYR A 394 -3.22 10.50 28.61
CA TYR A 394 -3.83 11.72 29.13
C TYR A 394 -5.21 11.46 29.75
N SER A 395 -6.06 10.71 29.06
CA SER A 395 -7.38 10.28 29.54
C SER A 395 -7.28 9.52 30.85
N ALA A 396 -6.38 8.54 30.93
CA ALA A 396 -6.08 7.80 32.14
C ALA A 396 -5.66 8.74 33.30
N TYR A 397 -4.79 9.70 33.01
CA TYR A 397 -4.32 10.68 34.01
C TYR A 397 -5.43 11.61 34.47
N TYR A 398 -6.27 12.06 33.55
CA TYR A 398 -7.41 12.92 33.85
C TYR A 398 -8.39 12.23 34.79
N LEU A 399 -8.78 10.98 34.47
CA LEU A 399 -9.66 10.17 35.31
C LEU A 399 -9.04 9.89 36.68
N TYR A 400 -7.74 9.58 36.74
CA TYR A 400 -7.03 9.40 38.02
C TYR A 400 -7.06 10.66 38.90
N ARG A 401 -6.88 11.85 38.29
CA ARG A 401 -6.97 13.12 39.01
C ARG A 401 -8.37 13.39 39.51
N LEU A 402 -9.39 13.10 38.70
CA LEU A 402 -10.78 13.25 39.08
C LEU A 402 -11.14 12.34 40.27
N LEU A 403 -10.67 11.08 40.23
CA LEU A 403 -10.80 10.14 41.36
C LEU A 403 -10.14 10.68 42.64
N ARG A 404 -8.91 11.21 42.53
CA ARG A 404 -8.21 11.79 43.69
C ARG A 404 -8.93 13.01 44.25
N TYR A 405 -9.43 13.88 43.37
CA TYR A 405 -10.17 15.07 43.74
C TYR A 405 -11.46 14.70 44.51
N GLN A 406 -12.22 13.74 44.01
CA GLN A 406 -13.44 13.25 44.69
C GLN A 406 -13.14 12.68 46.08
N ARG A 407 -12.10 11.84 46.20
CA ARG A 407 -11.67 11.29 47.49
C ARG A 407 -11.26 12.37 48.50
N GLN A 408 -10.60 13.43 48.03
CA GLN A 408 -10.14 14.53 48.88
C GLN A 408 -11.29 15.42 49.37
N HIS A 409 -12.29 15.68 48.53
CA HIS A 409 -13.40 16.56 48.86
C HIS A 409 -14.61 15.86 49.48
N ARG A 410 -14.50 14.56 49.81
CA ARG A 410 -15.58 13.72 50.38
C ARG A 410 -16.90 13.84 49.62
N VAL A 411 -16.85 14.18 48.33
CA VAL A 411 -18.02 14.11 47.45
C VAL A 411 -18.45 12.65 47.46
N PRO A 412 -19.68 12.31 47.89
CA PRO A 412 -20.05 10.96 48.24
C PRO A 412 -19.71 10.04 47.07
N LEU A 413 -18.86 9.07 47.37
CA LEU A 413 -18.23 8.12 46.45
C LEU A 413 -19.25 7.17 45.76
N LEU A 414 -20.55 7.50 45.83
CA LEU A 414 -21.72 6.71 45.44
C LEU A 414 -22.86 7.52 44.78
N ALA A 415 -22.71 8.81 44.46
CA ALA A 415 -23.78 9.52 43.73
C ALA A 415 -23.89 9.13 42.23
N LEU A 416 -22.94 8.35 41.67
CA LEU A 416 -23.18 7.43 40.54
C LEU A 416 -21.96 6.50 40.33
N PRO A 417 -22.12 5.20 40.00
CA PRO A 417 -21.06 4.24 39.62
C PRO A 417 -20.29 4.57 38.32
N TRP A 418 -20.28 5.82 37.88
CA TRP A 418 -19.88 6.21 36.54
C TRP A 418 -18.40 5.91 36.22
N LEU A 419 -17.46 5.99 37.17
CA LEU A 419 -16.04 5.75 36.88
C LEU A 419 -15.71 4.26 36.64
N PRO A 420 -16.09 3.31 37.54
CA PRO A 420 -16.00 1.89 37.24
C PRO A 420 -16.75 1.50 35.96
N LEU A 421 -17.95 2.06 35.74
CA LEU A 421 -18.72 1.82 34.50
C LEU A 421 -17.98 2.34 33.26
N LEU A 422 -17.37 3.52 33.34
CA LEU A 422 -16.61 4.11 32.24
C LEU A 422 -15.32 3.34 31.96
N LEU A 423 -14.63 2.83 32.99
CA LEU A 423 -13.48 1.93 32.81
C LEU A 423 -13.91 0.57 32.26
N ALA A 424 -15.04 0.02 32.70
CA ALA A 424 -15.60 -1.22 32.17
C ALA A 424 -16.02 -1.05 30.71
N PHE A 425 -16.62 0.09 30.36
CA PHE A 425 -16.97 0.43 28.98
C PHE A 425 -15.71 0.56 28.11
N TRP A 426 -14.67 1.27 28.59
CA TRP A 426 -13.41 1.37 27.86
C TRP A 426 -12.71 0.01 27.68
N ALA A 427 -12.79 -0.84 28.71
CA ALA A 427 -12.30 -2.22 28.65
C ALA A 427 -13.12 -3.07 27.68
N ALA A 428 -14.43 -2.85 27.56
CA ALA A 428 -15.28 -3.52 26.57
C ALA A 428 -14.88 -3.12 25.15
N GLU A 429 -14.58 -1.84 24.89
CA GLU A 429 -14.02 -1.39 23.60
C GLU A 429 -12.70 -2.10 23.29
N ALA A 430 -11.78 -2.16 24.27
CA ALA A 430 -10.51 -2.85 24.14
C ALA A 430 -10.69 -4.36 23.86
N TRP A 431 -11.63 -4.99 24.55
CA TRP A 431 -12.00 -6.39 24.36
C TRP A 431 -12.57 -6.64 22.95
N ILE A 432 -13.50 -5.81 22.48
CA ILE A 432 -14.05 -5.90 21.12
C ILE A 432 -12.92 -5.84 20.10
N ASN A 433 -11.98 -4.90 20.25
CA ASN A 433 -10.87 -4.73 19.34
C ASN A 433 -10.00 -5.99 19.22
N ILE A 434 -9.50 -6.52 20.35
CA ILE A 434 -8.61 -7.69 20.33
C ILE A 434 -9.34 -8.99 20.01
N SER A 435 -10.55 -9.20 20.54
CA SER A 435 -11.32 -10.44 20.32
C SER A 435 -11.86 -10.56 18.90
N THR A 436 -12.25 -9.45 18.26
CA THR A 436 -12.64 -9.46 16.84
C THR A 436 -11.46 -9.90 15.98
N LYS A 437 -10.27 -9.35 16.21
CA LYS A 437 -9.09 -9.75 15.46
C LYS A 437 -8.70 -11.21 15.74
N ALA A 438 -8.79 -11.67 16.99
CA ALA A 438 -8.55 -13.07 17.33
C ALA A 438 -9.46 -14.04 16.55
N LYS A 439 -10.76 -13.73 16.46
CA LYS A 439 -11.72 -14.50 15.66
C LYS A 439 -11.38 -14.51 14.17
N THR A 440 -10.97 -13.37 13.60
CA THR A 440 -10.55 -13.30 12.19
C THR A 440 -9.32 -14.18 11.93
N VAL A 441 -8.37 -14.19 12.86
CA VAL A 441 -7.16 -15.03 12.75
C VAL A 441 -7.49 -16.53 12.79
N GLU A 442 -8.45 -16.94 13.62
CA GLU A 442 -8.88 -18.35 13.70
C GLU A 442 -9.48 -18.87 12.38
N GLN A 443 -9.95 -17.99 11.49
CA GLN A 443 -10.49 -18.37 10.18
C GLN A 443 -9.39 -18.69 9.15
N GLY A 444 -8.13 -18.35 9.42
CA GLY A 444 -7.01 -18.51 8.47
C GLY A 444 -6.28 -19.85 8.56
N VAL A 445 -6.97 -20.96 8.86
CA VAL A 445 -6.39 -22.31 8.97
C VAL A 445 -5.83 -22.79 7.62
N GLY A 446 -4.79 -23.64 7.65
CA GLY A 446 -4.24 -24.34 6.50
C GLY A 446 -2.91 -23.77 6.00
N ALA A 447 -2.23 -22.94 6.79
CA ALA A 447 -0.94 -22.37 6.41
C ALA A 447 0.18 -23.42 6.34
N GLN A 448 0.12 -24.44 7.19
CA GLN A 448 1.09 -25.53 7.16
C GLN A 448 0.92 -26.34 5.88
N ALA A 449 -0.33 -26.70 5.55
CA ALA A 449 -0.65 -27.39 4.30
C ALA A 449 -0.23 -26.56 3.09
N TYR A 450 -0.43 -25.24 3.11
CA TYR A 450 0.00 -24.35 2.03
C TYR A 450 1.52 -24.40 1.77
N LEU A 451 2.33 -24.41 2.83
CA LEU A 451 3.79 -24.44 2.72
C LEU A 451 4.35 -25.85 2.43
N ASP A 452 3.59 -26.90 2.70
CA ASP A 452 4.00 -28.28 2.46
C ASP A 452 4.04 -28.59 0.94
N PRO A 453 5.23 -28.89 0.38
CA PRO A 453 5.35 -29.29 -1.02
C PRO A 453 4.52 -30.53 -1.37
N ALA A 454 4.21 -31.40 -0.40
CA ALA A 454 3.43 -32.62 -0.62
C ALA A 454 1.96 -32.37 -0.94
N THR A 455 1.40 -31.24 -0.50
CA THR A 455 0.01 -30.86 -0.83
C THR A 455 -0.06 -30.05 -2.13
N SER A 456 1.08 -29.77 -2.75
CA SER A 456 1.16 -28.91 -3.91
C SER A 456 1.03 -29.72 -5.21
N PRO A 457 0.38 -29.18 -6.27
CA PRO A 457 0.32 -29.83 -7.58
C PRO A 457 1.70 -30.14 -8.19
N VAL A 458 2.79 -29.63 -7.61
CA VAL A 458 4.16 -29.92 -8.04
C VAL A 458 4.44 -31.41 -8.17
N GLN A 459 3.96 -32.25 -7.25
CA GLN A 459 4.21 -33.70 -7.32
C GLN A 459 3.57 -34.34 -8.55
N GLN A 460 2.45 -33.78 -9.01
CA GLN A 460 1.68 -34.25 -10.15
C GLN A 460 2.32 -33.86 -11.50
N LEU A 461 3.32 -32.97 -11.52
CA LEU A 461 4.08 -32.67 -12.74
C LEU A 461 4.79 -33.91 -13.32
N SER A 462 5.14 -34.86 -12.45
CA SER A 462 5.73 -36.14 -12.87
C SER A 462 4.80 -36.93 -13.80
N TRP A 463 3.47 -36.82 -13.64
CA TRP A 463 2.49 -37.45 -14.52
C TRP A 463 2.52 -36.89 -15.94
N ALA A 464 2.99 -35.66 -16.11
CA ALA A 464 3.21 -35.01 -17.39
C ALA A 464 4.66 -35.16 -17.91
N ASN A 465 5.49 -36.04 -17.30
CA ASN A 465 6.92 -36.17 -17.58
C ASN A 465 7.67 -34.82 -17.50
N ARG A 466 7.37 -34.04 -16.46
CA ARG A 466 8.01 -32.76 -16.16
C ARG A 466 8.49 -32.68 -14.73
N ARG A 467 9.53 -31.88 -14.51
CA ARG A 467 10.11 -31.55 -13.21
C ARG A 467 10.16 -30.03 -13.05
N PRO A 468 10.18 -29.51 -11.81
CA PRO A 468 10.34 -28.07 -11.56
C PRO A 468 11.53 -27.45 -12.29
N SER A 469 12.65 -28.19 -12.38
CA SER A 469 13.88 -27.76 -13.08
C SER A 469 13.72 -27.52 -14.58
N ASP A 470 12.64 -28.00 -15.19
CA ASP A 470 12.37 -27.85 -16.62
C ASP A 470 11.79 -26.46 -16.95
N PHE A 471 11.35 -25.71 -15.94
CA PHE A 471 10.82 -24.35 -16.09
C PHE A 471 11.81 -23.32 -15.54
N GLN A 472 11.68 -22.06 -15.97
CA GLN A 472 12.50 -20.96 -15.45
C GLN A 472 11.75 -19.98 -14.54
N ALA A 473 10.43 -19.83 -14.72
CA ALA A 473 9.60 -18.96 -13.91
C ALA A 473 8.13 -19.36 -14.02
N ILE A 474 7.32 -18.83 -13.11
CA ILE A 474 5.87 -19.08 -13.02
C ILE A 474 5.12 -17.83 -13.48
N MET A 475 4.19 -17.97 -14.43
CA MET A 475 3.31 -16.89 -14.87
C MET A 475 1.86 -17.19 -14.43
N PRO A 476 1.35 -16.51 -13.39
CA PRO A 476 -0.03 -16.71 -12.93
C PRO A 476 -1.02 -15.97 -13.83
N LEU A 477 -2.16 -16.60 -14.12
CA LEU A 477 -3.31 -16.05 -14.83
C LEU A 477 -4.60 -16.25 -14.00
N PRO A 478 -5.48 -15.24 -13.85
CA PRO A 478 -5.37 -13.85 -14.34
C PRO A 478 -4.08 -13.13 -13.90
N TYR A 479 -3.52 -12.32 -14.78
CA TYR A 479 -2.18 -11.76 -14.66
C TYR A 479 -2.13 -10.63 -13.62
N ILE A 480 -1.07 -10.61 -12.82
CA ILE A 480 -0.88 -9.65 -11.73
C ILE A 480 0.24 -8.66 -12.10
N ASN A 481 -0.10 -7.38 -12.18
CA ASN A 481 0.87 -6.31 -12.24
C ASN A 481 0.36 -5.10 -11.46
N LYS A 482 0.91 -4.90 -10.27
CA LYS A 482 0.49 -3.91 -9.29
C LYS A 482 1.68 -3.29 -8.57
N GLY A 483 1.60 -1.97 -8.36
CA GLY A 483 2.46 -1.24 -7.43
C GLY A 483 3.21 -0.05 -8.01
N THR A 484 3.22 0.16 -9.33
CA THR A 484 3.77 1.38 -9.96
C THR A 484 2.85 2.60 -9.85
N ASP A 485 1.59 2.40 -9.44
CA ASP A 485 0.50 3.38 -9.47
C ASP A 485 0.14 3.91 -10.89
N ARG A 486 0.63 3.21 -11.94
CA ARG A 486 0.30 3.51 -13.36
C ARG A 486 -0.50 2.42 -14.02
N ILE A 487 -0.06 1.17 -13.84
CA ILE A 487 -0.80 -0.04 -14.22
C ILE A 487 -1.27 -0.73 -12.94
N ASP A 488 -2.50 -1.24 -12.98
CA ASP A 488 -3.15 -1.94 -11.88
C ASP A 488 -3.95 -3.14 -12.40
N LEU A 489 -3.22 -4.14 -12.89
CA LEU A 489 -3.77 -5.45 -13.24
C LEU A 489 -3.87 -6.27 -11.95
N ASN A 490 -5.06 -6.30 -11.36
CA ASN A 490 -5.28 -6.90 -10.04
C ASN A 490 -5.18 -8.44 -10.03
N GLY A 491 -5.22 -9.09 -11.19
CA GLY A 491 -5.33 -10.55 -11.30
C GLY A 491 -6.51 -11.09 -10.48
N SER A 492 -6.30 -12.21 -9.79
CA SER A 492 -7.28 -12.78 -8.85
C SER A 492 -6.63 -13.25 -7.55
N ALA A 493 -7.42 -13.41 -6.49
CA ALA A 493 -6.92 -13.96 -5.23
C ALA A 493 -6.39 -15.40 -5.42
N ALA A 494 -7.05 -16.20 -6.27
CA ALA A 494 -6.64 -17.57 -6.56
C ALA A 494 -5.32 -17.62 -7.36
N SER A 495 -5.15 -16.75 -8.36
CA SER A 495 -3.92 -16.72 -9.18
C SER A 495 -2.70 -16.31 -8.34
N ALA A 496 -2.87 -15.35 -7.42
CA ALA A 496 -1.85 -15.01 -6.43
C ALA A 496 -1.55 -16.20 -5.51
N TYR A 497 -2.58 -16.81 -4.92
CA TYR A 497 -2.44 -17.93 -3.99
C TYR A 497 -1.73 -19.14 -4.64
N GLN A 498 -2.19 -19.59 -5.80
CA GLN A 498 -1.62 -20.75 -6.49
C GLN A 498 -0.22 -20.44 -7.04
N GLY A 499 -0.01 -19.24 -7.60
CA GLY A 499 1.30 -18.82 -8.09
C GLY A 499 2.34 -18.79 -6.97
N TYR A 500 2.01 -18.21 -5.82
CA TYR A 500 2.89 -18.17 -4.64
C TYR A 500 3.12 -19.55 -4.03
N LYS A 501 2.08 -20.39 -3.94
CA LYS A 501 2.21 -21.77 -3.44
C LYS A 501 3.19 -22.58 -4.29
N LEU A 502 3.02 -22.54 -5.62
CA LEU A 502 3.91 -23.25 -6.55
C LEU A 502 5.32 -22.67 -6.56
N SER A 503 5.45 -21.34 -6.45
CA SER A 503 6.75 -20.67 -6.35
C SER A 503 7.55 -21.13 -5.13
N LEU A 504 6.92 -21.20 -3.96
CA LEU A 504 7.56 -21.72 -2.75
C LEU A 504 7.93 -23.20 -2.88
N ALA A 505 7.03 -24.02 -3.42
CA ALA A 505 7.26 -25.45 -3.55
C ALA A 505 8.33 -25.82 -4.60
N MET A 506 8.47 -25.02 -5.66
CA MET A 506 9.43 -25.28 -6.75
C MET A 506 10.75 -24.50 -6.61
N GLY A 507 10.80 -23.46 -5.79
CA GLY A 507 11.91 -22.50 -5.76
C GLY A 507 12.03 -21.68 -7.05
N LEU A 508 10.93 -21.51 -7.78
CA LEU A 508 10.89 -20.73 -9.02
C LEU A 508 10.31 -19.34 -8.75
N PRO A 509 10.88 -18.29 -9.34
CA PRO A 509 10.37 -16.93 -9.21
C PRO A 509 9.08 -16.74 -10.03
N VAL A 510 8.26 -15.78 -9.61
CA VAL A 510 7.04 -15.42 -10.33
C VAL A 510 7.32 -14.31 -11.34
N LEU A 511 6.94 -14.54 -12.60
CA LEU A 511 6.88 -13.55 -13.68
C LEU A 511 5.59 -12.73 -13.54
N SER A 512 5.48 -12.03 -12.42
CA SER A 512 4.42 -11.07 -12.13
C SER A 512 4.95 -10.11 -11.07
N THR A 513 4.28 -8.97 -10.90
CA THR A 513 4.75 -7.93 -9.97
C THR A 513 3.60 -7.51 -9.08
N TYR A 514 3.76 -7.69 -7.77
CA TYR A 514 2.88 -7.11 -6.75
C TYR A 514 3.78 -6.38 -5.76
N ILE A 515 4.53 -5.38 -6.20
CA ILE A 515 5.53 -4.71 -5.37
C ILE A 515 5.33 -3.19 -5.49
N PRO A 516 5.15 -2.47 -4.36
CA PRO A 516 4.99 -1.02 -4.42
C PRO A 516 6.27 -0.35 -4.91
N ARG A 517 6.10 0.68 -5.75
CA ARG A 517 7.17 1.52 -6.30
C ARG A 517 8.20 0.73 -7.13
N SER A 518 7.76 -0.34 -7.80
CA SER A 518 8.58 -1.05 -8.78
C SER A 518 8.99 -0.15 -9.94
N SER A 519 10.04 -0.55 -10.66
CA SER A 519 10.52 0.15 -11.86
C SER A 519 9.42 0.31 -12.91
N ILE A 520 9.32 1.50 -13.49
CA ILE A 520 8.36 1.80 -14.56
C ILE A 520 8.75 1.03 -15.83
N GLU A 521 10.03 1.02 -16.18
CA GLU A 521 10.56 0.32 -17.35
C GLU A 521 10.32 -1.20 -17.25
N GLN A 522 10.60 -1.80 -16.09
CA GLN A 522 10.37 -3.23 -15.88
C GLN A 522 8.87 -3.56 -15.95
N MET A 523 8.03 -2.71 -15.37
CA MET A 523 6.57 -2.86 -15.44
C MET A 523 6.06 -2.82 -16.89
N LEU A 524 6.51 -1.85 -17.69
CA LEU A 524 6.13 -1.75 -19.10
C LEU A 524 6.52 -3.03 -19.86
N ARG A 525 7.72 -3.54 -19.64
CA ARG A 525 8.21 -4.80 -20.25
C ARG A 525 7.42 -6.03 -19.79
N HIS A 526 7.01 -6.08 -18.53
CA HIS A 526 6.21 -7.17 -17.98
C HIS A 526 4.81 -7.21 -18.58
N VAL A 527 4.15 -6.06 -18.67
CA VAL A 527 2.80 -5.97 -19.20
C VAL A 527 2.80 -6.16 -20.73
N GLN A 528 3.89 -5.79 -21.40
CA GLN A 528 4.09 -6.06 -22.83
C GLN A 528 4.02 -7.55 -23.22
N LEU A 529 4.21 -8.48 -22.26
CA LEU A 529 4.02 -9.91 -22.52
C LEU A 529 2.58 -10.25 -22.92
N LEU A 530 1.60 -9.46 -22.44
CA LEU A 530 0.18 -9.59 -22.79
C LEU A 530 -0.13 -8.99 -24.16
N SER A 531 0.67 -8.04 -24.64
CA SER A 531 0.45 -7.35 -25.91
C SER A 531 0.34 -8.30 -27.11
N SER A 532 -0.35 -7.82 -28.13
CA SER A 532 -0.61 -8.49 -29.40
C SER A 532 0.67 -9.05 -30.05
N PRO A 533 0.54 -10.05 -30.96
CA PRO A 533 1.67 -10.57 -31.72
C PRO A 533 2.22 -9.57 -32.75
N LEU A 534 1.62 -8.37 -32.87
CA LEU A 534 2.15 -7.26 -33.67
C LEU A 534 3.31 -6.54 -32.95
N ILE A 535 3.54 -6.84 -31.66
CA ILE A 535 4.57 -6.19 -30.86
C ILE A 535 5.66 -7.20 -30.49
N ASP A 536 6.91 -6.83 -30.80
CA ASP A 536 8.11 -7.55 -30.35
C ASP A 536 8.25 -7.48 -28.82
N LYS A 537 8.68 -8.57 -28.20
CA LYS A 537 8.76 -8.71 -26.73
C LYS A 537 10.23 -8.76 -26.29
N PRO A 538 10.93 -7.61 -26.23
CA PRO A 538 12.35 -7.54 -25.88
C PRO A 538 12.69 -8.17 -24.52
N LEU A 539 11.75 -8.20 -23.57
CA LEU A 539 11.96 -8.84 -22.25
C LEU A 539 12.41 -10.30 -22.38
N LEU A 540 11.91 -11.03 -23.39
CA LEU A 540 12.25 -12.45 -23.58
C LEU A 540 13.74 -12.66 -23.88
N ARG A 541 14.43 -11.65 -24.44
CA ARG A 541 15.88 -11.70 -24.69
C ARG A 541 16.70 -11.54 -23.42
N GLN A 542 16.10 -11.03 -22.35
CA GLN A 542 16.74 -10.84 -21.05
C GLN A 542 16.56 -12.04 -20.12
N PHE A 543 15.79 -13.05 -20.54
CA PHE A 543 15.65 -14.27 -19.78
C PHE A 543 16.97 -15.04 -19.75
N PRO A 544 17.40 -15.55 -18.60
CA PRO A 544 18.66 -16.28 -18.44
C PRO A 544 18.68 -17.63 -19.17
N SER A 545 17.53 -18.13 -19.61
CA SER A 545 17.45 -19.42 -20.33
C SER A 545 16.30 -19.45 -21.34
N ALA A 546 16.34 -20.43 -22.25
CA ALA A 546 15.26 -20.72 -23.20
C ALA A 546 14.21 -21.71 -22.65
N LYS A 547 14.28 -22.09 -21.37
CA LYS A 547 13.32 -23.01 -20.75
C LYS A 547 11.90 -22.44 -20.82
N PRO A 548 10.84 -23.26 -20.93
CA PRO A 548 9.48 -22.75 -20.90
C PRO A 548 9.12 -22.05 -19.58
N LEU A 549 8.08 -21.23 -19.64
CA LEU A 549 7.41 -20.70 -18.45
C LEU A 549 6.34 -21.70 -18.02
N LEU A 550 6.13 -21.83 -16.71
CA LEU A 550 4.99 -22.55 -16.15
C LEU A 550 3.81 -21.59 -16.05
N LEU A 551 2.80 -21.77 -16.88
CA LEU A 551 1.57 -20.99 -16.80
C LEU A 551 0.64 -21.62 -15.75
N VAL A 552 0.16 -20.80 -14.82
CA VAL A 552 -0.74 -21.22 -13.73
C VAL A 552 -2.08 -20.54 -13.95
N VAL A 553 -3.07 -21.28 -14.42
CA VAL A 553 -4.37 -20.74 -14.83
C VAL A 553 -5.42 -21.14 -13.81
N THR A 554 -6.03 -20.15 -13.15
CA THR A 554 -7.15 -20.39 -12.23
C THR A 554 -8.49 -20.34 -12.98
N PRO A 555 -9.59 -20.84 -12.40
CA PRO A 555 -10.91 -20.84 -13.05
C PRO A 555 -11.55 -19.45 -13.18
N ASP A 556 -10.86 -18.39 -12.76
CA ASP A 556 -11.34 -17.01 -12.87
C ASP A 556 -11.41 -16.55 -14.33
N VAL A 557 -12.19 -15.49 -14.58
CA VAL A 557 -12.38 -14.94 -15.93
C VAL A 557 -11.06 -14.37 -16.46
N LEU A 558 -10.63 -14.87 -17.61
CA LEU A 558 -9.46 -14.38 -18.34
C LEU A 558 -9.83 -13.31 -19.36
N THR A 559 -8.99 -12.29 -19.48
CA THR A 559 -9.07 -11.30 -20.57
C THR A 559 -8.74 -11.93 -21.92
N PRO A 560 -9.13 -11.33 -23.06
CA PRO A 560 -8.74 -11.83 -24.39
C PRO A 560 -7.22 -11.97 -24.55
N GLU A 561 -6.45 -11.07 -23.96
CA GLU A 561 -4.99 -11.08 -23.99
C GLU A 561 -4.41 -12.27 -23.20
N GLU A 562 -5.02 -12.63 -22.07
CA GLU A 562 -4.65 -13.80 -21.26
C GLU A 562 -5.08 -15.11 -21.92
N GLN A 563 -6.28 -15.16 -22.52
CA GLN A 563 -6.75 -16.32 -23.28
C GLN A 563 -5.82 -16.65 -24.45
N ARG A 564 -5.25 -15.61 -25.10
CA ARG A 564 -4.22 -15.80 -26.14
C ARG A 564 -2.97 -16.49 -25.59
N LEU A 565 -2.54 -16.20 -24.36
CA LEU A 565 -1.40 -16.89 -23.76
C LEU A 565 -1.69 -18.37 -23.50
N VAL A 566 -2.91 -18.69 -23.06
CA VAL A 566 -3.36 -20.07 -22.88
C VAL A 566 -3.41 -20.81 -24.23
N SER A 567 -3.89 -20.17 -25.30
CA SER A 567 -4.04 -20.82 -26.61
C SER A 567 -2.73 -21.20 -27.30
N ILE A 568 -1.63 -20.52 -26.96
CA ILE A 568 -0.28 -20.84 -27.46
C ILE A 568 0.53 -21.72 -26.51
N ALA A 569 -0.05 -22.07 -25.34
CA ALA A 569 0.57 -22.93 -24.34
C ALA A 569 0.12 -24.39 -24.50
N LYS A 570 0.95 -25.33 -24.03
CA LYS A 570 0.66 -26.76 -24.03
C LYS A 570 0.09 -27.18 -22.67
N PRO A 571 -1.10 -27.80 -22.58
CA PRO A 571 -1.64 -28.27 -21.31
C PRO A 571 -0.75 -29.37 -20.71
N LEU A 572 -0.54 -29.31 -19.39
CA LEU A 572 0.22 -30.30 -18.64
C LEU A 572 -0.66 -31.08 -17.67
N LEU A 573 -1.40 -30.37 -16.83
CA LEU A 573 -2.13 -30.94 -15.71
C LEU A 573 -3.37 -30.10 -15.41
N GLN A 574 -4.46 -30.76 -15.07
CA GLN A 574 -5.62 -30.15 -14.44
C GLN A 574 -5.71 -30.65 -13.00
N ALA A 575 -5.59 -29.74 -12.04
CA ALA A 575 -5.78 -30.01 -10.62
C ALA A 575 -7.00 -29.23 -10.09
N GLU A 576 -7.38 -29.51 -8.84
CA GLU A 576 -8.47 -28.79 -8.18
C GLU A 576 -8.11 -27.30 -8.05
N GLY A 577 -8.93 -26.42 -8.62
CA GLY A 577 -8.75 -24.97 -8.56
C GLY A 577 -7.61 -24.40 -9.41
N VAL A 578 -6.86 -25.21 -10.17
CA VAL A 578 -5.75 -24.74 -11.00
C VAL A 578 -5.43 -25.66 -12.18
N ALA A 579 -5.13 -25.08 -13.33
CA ALA A 579 -4.64 -25.75 -14.53
C ALA A 579 -3.21 -25.29 -14.84
N LEU A 580 -2.31 -26.23 -15.15
CA LEU A 580 -0.92 -25.97 -15.47
C LEU A 580 -0.65 -26.16 -16.95
N TYR A 581 0.06 -25.20 -17.56
CA TYR A 581 0.49 -25.26 -18.95
C TYR A 581 1.98 -24.98 -19.07
N GLU A 582 2.60 -25.54 -20.10
CA GLU A 582 3.93 -25.21 -20.56
C GLU A 582 3.81 -24.12 -21.64
N LEU A 583 4.39 -22.94 -21.40
CA LEU A 583 4.45 -21.85 -22.37
C LEU A 583 5.87 -21.73 -22.93
N PRO A 584 6.13 -22.22 -24.15
CA PRO A 584 7.45 -22.09 -24.79
C PRO A 584 7.79 -20.63 -25.08
N ILE A 585 9.02 -20.22 -24.77
CA ILE A 585 9.48 -18.85 -25.06
C ILE A 585 9.39 -18.51 -26.55
N ALA A 586 9.67 -19.48 -27.42
CA ALA A 586 9.55 -19.31 -28.87
C ALA A 586 8.11 -19.03 -29.32
N ALA A 587 7.11 -19.65 -28.68
CA ALA A 587 5.70 -19.40 -28.98
C ALA A 587 5.28 -18.00 -28.53
N LEU A 588 5.76 -17.55 -27.36
CA LEU A 588 5.50 -16.20 -26.87
C LEU A 588 6.21 -15.12 -27.69
N ALA A 589 7.41 -15.42 -28.20
CA ALA A 589 8.20 -14.53 -29.04
C ALA A 589 7.71 -14.45 -30.50
N ALA A 590 6.88 -15.40 -30.94
CA ALA A 590 6.37 -15.42 -32.31
C ALA A 590 5.53 -14.16 -32.59
N THR A 591 5.87 -13.45 -33.66
CA THR A 591 5.17 -12.25 -34.11
C THR A 591 4.44 -12.50 -35.43
N THR A 592 3.33 -11.80 -35.65
CA THR A 592 2.61 -11.79 -36.93
C THR A 592 3.12 -10.71 -37.89
N LEU A 593 4.13 -9.93 -37.48
CA LEU A 593 4.69 -8.82 -38.27
C LEU A 593 5.07 -9.21 -39.69
N ALA A 594 5.75 -10.35 -39.88
CA ALA A 594 6.14 -10.79 -41.23
C ALA A 594 4.93 -11.11 -42.11
N GLN A 595 3.90 -11.75 -41.55
CA GLN A 595 2.66 -12.08 -42.25
C GLN A 595 1.89 -10.80 -42.62
N GLU A 596 1.77 -9.86 -41.68
CA GLU A 596 1.10 -8.57 -41.93
C GLU A 596 1.88 -7.69 -42.91
N ARG A 597 3.22 -7.75 -42.95
CA ARG A 597 4.02 -7.09 -43.99
C ARG A 597 3.70 -7.63 -45.38
N THR A 598 3.66 -8.96 -45.54
CA THR A 598 3.32 -9.59 -46.82
C THR A 598 1.90 -9.24 -47.24
N LYS A 599 0.95 -9.27 -46.30
CA LYS A 599 -0.44 -8.84 -46.53
C LYS A 599 -0.52 -7.37 -46.96
N ALA A 600 0.19 -6.47 -46.27
CA ALA A 600 0.25 -5.05 -46.60
C ALA A 600 0.85 -4.81 -47.99
N ALA A 601 1.94 -5.50 -48.34
CA ALA A 601 2.57 -5.38 -49.66
C ALA A 601 1.63 -5.77 -50.82
N THR A 602 0.77 -6.77 -50.61
CA THR A 602 -0.23 -7.20 -51.59
C THR A 602 -1.44 -6.26 -51.63
N LEU A 603 -1.92 -5.79 -50.47
CA LEU A 603 -3.14 -4.97 -50.38
C LEU A 603 -2.92 -3.50 -50.74
N LEU A 604 -1.84 -2.87 -50.27
CA LEU A 604 -1.62 -1.43 -50.42
C LEU A 604 -1.75 -0.91 -51.86
N PRO A 605 -1.24 -1.59 -52.91
CA PRO A 605 -1.43 -1.17 -54.30
C PRO A 605 -2.88 -1.22 -54.78
N THR A 606 -3.71 -2.05 -54.15
CA THR A 606 -5.12 -2.27 -54.52
C THR A 606 -6.09 -1.37 -53.76
N LEU A 607 -5.68 -0.82 -52.62
CA LEU A 607 -6.55 -0.01 -51.76
C LEU A 607 -6.65 1.45 -52.28
N PRO A 608 -7.84 2.07 -52.24
CA PRO A 608 -8.00 3.46 -52.63
C PRO A 608 -7.25 4.38 -51.66
N LYS A 609 -6.45 5.28 -52.21
CA LYS A 609 -5.74 6.30 -51.45
C LYS A 609 -6.71 7.40 -51.01
N ARG A 610 -6.82 7.62 -49.69
CA ARG A 610 -7.65 8.67 -49.09
C ARG A 610 -6.81 9.90 -48.71
N ALA A 611 -7.48 10.93 -48.18
CA ALA A 611 -6.82 12.10 -47.60
C ALA A 611 -5.74 11.69 -46.57
N ASN A 612 -4.68 12.50 -46.46
CA ASN A 612 -3.52 12.26 -45.59
C ASN A 612 -2.75 10.94 -45.88
N ASN A 613 -2.76 10.46 -47.13
CA ASN A 613 -2.06 9.24 -47.56
C ASN A 613 -2.51 7.97 -46.80
N LEU A 614 -3.79 7.88 -46.42
CA LEU A 614 -4.35 6.72 -45.72
C LEU A 614 -4.92 5.71 -46.72
N TYR A 615 -4.76 4.42 -46.43
CA TYR A 615 -5.29 3.29 -47.20
C TYR A 615 -6.19 2.46 -46.29
N VAL A 616 -7.41 2.13 -46.73
CA VAL A 616 -8.44 1.56 -45.86
C VAL A 616 -9.09 0.37 -46.55
N THR A 617 -9.28 -0.75 -45.84
CA THR A 617 -9.82 -1.99 -46.44
C THR A 617 -11.32 -1.96 -46.71
N THR A 618 -12.05 -1.02 -46.11
CA THR A 618 -13.49 -0.81 -46.32
C THR A 618 -13.75 0.60 -46.82
N ASP A 619 -14.93 0.86 -47.36
CA ASP A 619 -15.43 2.19 -47.74
C ASP A 619 -15.78 3.07 -46.52
N ARG A 620 -15.93 2.50 -45.34
CA ARG A 620 -16.20 3.20 -44.07
C ARG A 620 -15.19 4.30 -43.75
N GLY A 621 -15.68 5.39 -43.16
CA GLY A 621 -14.88 6.53 -42.73
C GLY A 621 -14.05 6.24 -41.49
N ILE A 622 -12.95 6.96 -41.39
CA ILE A 622 -11.98 6.87 -40.30
C ILE A 622 -11.49 8.29 -39.97
N VAL A 623 -10.97 8.48 -38.77
CA VAL A 623 -10.29 9.71 -38.36
C VAL A 623 -8.92 9.33 -37.83
N HIS A 624 -7.88 9.96 -38.37
CA HIS A 624 -6.49 9.80 -37.93
C HIS A 624 -5.90 11.18 -37.65
N LEU A 625 -5.44 11.39 -36.42
CA LEU A 625 -4.79 12.61 -35.97
C LEU A 625 -3.39 12.25 -35.45
N PRO A 626 -2.34 12.40 -36.28
CA PRO A 626 -0.97 12.08 -35.89
C PRO A 626 -0.30 13.17 -35.05
N PHE A 627 -0.92 14.34 -34.86
CA PHE A 627 -0.37 15.46 -34.09
C PHE A 627 1.02 15.99 -34.53
N ASP A 628 1.56 15.57 -35.68
CA ASP A 628 2.86 15.98 -36.25
C ASP A 628 3.11 17.50 -36.31
N GLN A 629 2.04 18.29 -36.41
CA GLN A 629 2.13 19.76 -36.52
C GLN A 629 2.26 20.45 -35.16
N ASN A 630 2.10 19.72 -34.05
CA ASN A 630 2.19 20.29 -32.71
C ASN A 630 3.64 20.67 -32.34
N PRO A 631 3.83 21.67 -31.46
CA PRO A 631 5.17 22.14 -31.07
C PRO A 631 5.94 21.13 -30.21
N GLU A 632 5.25 20.21 -29.53
CA GLU A 632 5.89 19.16 -28.73
C GLU A 632 6.56 18.14 -29.65
N ARG A 633 7.88 17.97 -29.52
CA ARG A 633 8.66 17.12 -30.43
C ARG A 633 8.88 15.70 -29.94
N ARG A 634 8.41 15.37 -28.72
CA ARG A 634 8.44 14.01 -28.14
C ARG A 634 7.34 13.09 -28.73
N GLY A 635 7.21 13.06 -30.06
CA GLY A 635 6.29 12.16 -30.76
C GLY A 635 6.84 10.74 -30.89
N ARG A 636 5.95 9.80 -31.22
CA ARG A 636 6.22 8.36 -31.32
C ARG A 636 6.73 7.98 -32.70
N LEU A 637 5.98 8.36 -33.74
CA LEU A 637 6.30 8.00 -35.14
C LEU A 637 7.00 9.13 -35.89
N ALA A 638 6.67 10.38 -35.56
CA ALA A 638 7.26 11.58 -36.15
C ALA A 638 7.38 12.70 -35.10
N PRO A 639 8.13 13.78 -35.39
CA PRO A 639 8.29 14.89 -34.44
C PRO A 639 7.01 15.73 -34.26
N GLY A 640 6.16 15.35 -33.32
CA GLY A 640 4.92 16.06 -32.98
C GLY A 640 4.12 15.23 -31.98
N ALA A 641 3.48 15.84 -30.99
CA ALA A 641 2.60 15.12 -30.07
C ALA A 641 1.56 16.05 -29.44
N PHE A 642 0.45 15.49 -28.97
CA PHE A 642 -0.44 16.17 -28.05
C PHE A 642 0.18 16.18 -26.64
N TYR A 643 0.33 17.35 -26.03
CA TYR A 643 0.85 17.48 -24.67
C TYR A 643 -0.04 18.37 -23.82
N GLU A 644 -0.46 17.83 -22.67
CA GLU A 644 -1.20 18.55 -21.65
C GLU A 644 -0.56 18.36 -20.28
N LYS A 645 -0.03 19.45 -19.71
CA LYS A 645 0.61 19.42 -18.40
C LYS A 645 -0.41 19.46 -17.25
N ALA A 646 -1.50 20.21 -17.42
CA ALA A 646 -2.48 20.43 -16.35
C ALA A 646 -3.36 19.19 -16.15
N GLU A 647 -3.88 19.03 -14.93
CA GLU A 647 -4.85 17.99 -14.62
C GLU A 647 -6.24 18.44 -15.11
N LYS A 648 -6.65 17.96 -16.29
CA LYS A 648 -7.98 18.27 -16.86
C LYS A 648 -8.41 17.21 -17.88
N GLN A 649 -9.65 17.35 -18.35
CA GLN A 649 -10.15 16.64 -19.52
C GLN A 649 -9.80 17.44 -20.77
N SER A 650 -8.94 16.86 -21.61
CA SER A 650 -8.49 17.44 -22.87
C SER A 650 -9.22 16.83 -24.05
N MET A 651 -9.65 17.66 -25.00
CA MET A 651 -10.28 17.18 -26.23
C MET A 651 -9.23 16.66 -27.19
N LEU A 652 -9.32 15.38 -27.55
CA LEU A 652 -8.51 14.79 -28.62
C LEU A 652 -9.22 14.90 -29.97
N TYR A 653 -10.54 14.71 -29.98
CA TYR A 653 -11.36 14.80 -31.19
C TYR A 653 -12.76 15.29 -30.86
N ASP A 654 -13.28 16.20 -31.69
CA ASP A 654 -14.66 16.66 -31.63
C ASP A 654 -15.17 16.84 -33.06
N GLY A 655 -16.09 15.98 -33.50
CA GLY A 655 -16.55 15.99 -34.87
C GLY A 655 -17.62 14.95 -35.18
N PRO A 656 -18.05 14.85 -36.45
CA PRO A 656 -19.06 13.89 -36.86
C PRO A 656 -18.53 12.46 -36.76
N ILE A 657 -19.43 11.50 -36.54
CA ILE A 657 -19.05 10.09 -36.70
C ILE A 657 -18.62 9.85 -38.16
N PRO A 658 -17.49 9.15 -38.44
CA PRO A 658 -16.91 9.14 -39.78
C PRO A 658 -17.78 8.58 -40.92
N THR A 659 -18.95 7.97 -40.68
CA THR A 659 -19.98 7.56 -41.68
C THR A 659 -21.32 7.30 -40.94
N PRO A 660 -22.53 7.49 -41.52
CA PRO A 660 -23.76 7.48 -40.74
C PRO A 660 -24.06 6.09 -40.19
N ALA A 661 -24.19 6.02 -38.86
CA ALA A 661 -24.86 4.99 -38.06
C ALA A 661 -24.91 3.56 -38.65
N ASP A 662 -23.75 2.96 -38.94
CA ASP A 662 -23.68 1.50 -38.89
C ASP A 662 -23.70 1.09 -37.41
N THR A 663 -24.59 0.18 -37.03
CA THR A 663 -24.64 -0.50 -35.72
C THR A 663 -23.37 -1.30 -35.37
N GLY A 664 -22.37 -1.28 -36.24
CA GLY A 664 -21.04 -1.85 -36.05
C GLY A 664 -20.29 -1.32 -34.82
N ARG A 665 -19.29 -2.08 -34.37
CA ARG A 665 -18.42 -1.68 -33.26
C ARG A 665 -17.27 -0.80 -33.76
N TYR A 666 -16.97 0.25 -33.02
CA TYR A 666 -15.87 1.19 -33.28
C TYR A 666 -14.81 1.10 -32.18
N GLU A 667 -13.61 1.52 -32.54
CA GLU A 667 -12.48 1.70 -31.63
C GLU A 667 -11.98 3.14 -31.80
N ALA A 668 -11.96 3.89 -30.69
CA ALA A 668 -11.12 5.07 -30.55
C ALA A 668 -9.85 4.65 -29.81
N SER A 669 -8.69 4.94 -30.38
CA SER A 669 -7.40 4.58 -29.78
C SER A 669 -6.37 5.70 -29.90
N VAL A 670 -5.45 5.76 -28.94
CA VAL A 670 -4.33 6.71 -28.91
C VAL A 670 -3.15 6.08 -28.19
N TRP A 671 -1.93 6.46 -28.54
CA TRP A 671 -0.73 6.04 -27.82
C TRP A 671 -0.34 7.12 -26.81
N ILE A 672 -0.10 6.75 -25.56
CA ILE A 672 0.39 7.65 -24.52
C ILE A 672 1.80 7.26 -24.10
N ASN A 673 2.63 8.22 -23.73
CA ASN A 673 3.96 7.93 -23.23
C ASN A 673 3.86 7.37 -21.80
N GLY A 674 4.33 6.13 -21.62
CA GLY A 674 4.28 5.38 -20.38
C GLY A 674 5.23 5.86 -19.29
N LYS A 675 6.17 6.77 -19.61
CA LYS A 675 7.23 7.28 -18.71
C LYS A 675 6.97 8.70 -18.16
N MET A 676 5.86 9.35 -18.50
CA MET A 676 5.45 10.66 -17.93
C MET A 676 5.30 10.62 -16.40
N ASP A 677 5.31 11.74 -15.65
CA ASP A 677 5.47 11.70 -14.18
C ASP A 677 4.27 11.16 -13.37
N TYR A 678 3.09 11.07 -14.00
CA TYR A 678 1.81 10.73 -13.38
C TYR A 678 1.19 9.45 -13.98
N GLY A 679 0.04 9.03 -13.41
CA GLY A 679 -0.70 7.86 -13.90
C GLY A 679 -1.31 8.08 -15.29
N TYR A 680 -1.72 6.99 -15.94
CA TYR A 680 -2.20 7.02 -17.32
C TYR A 680 -3.57 7.68 -17.51
N GLY A 681 -4.32 7.93 -16.44
CA GLY A 681 -5.62 8.58 -16.55
C GLY A 681 -6.67 7.70 -17.25
N TYR A 682 -7.61 8.32 -17.94
CA TYR A 682 -8.72 7.63 -18.60
C TYR A 682 -9.10 8.31 -19.91
N MET A 683 -9.61 7.53 -20.86
CA MET A 683 -10.12 8.02 -22.14
C MET A 683 -11.64 7.84 -22.19
N LEU A 684 -12.36 8.86 -22.65
CA LEU A 684 -13.82 8.83 -22.78
C LEU A 684 -14.23 9.07 -24.23
N VAL A 685 -15.29 8.39 -24.63
CA VAL A 685 -16.01 8.64 -25.87
C VAL A 685 -17.44 9.03 -25.50
N LYS A 686 -17.81 10.27 -25.80
CA LYS A 686 -19.17 10.78 -25.63
C LYS A 686 -19.87 10.85 -26.98
N GLN A 687 -21.10 10.37 -27.03
CA GLN A 687 -21.91 10.36 -28.24
C GLN A 687 -23.06 11.36 -28.09
N PHE A 688 -23.32 12.12 -29.15
CA PHE A 688 -24.37 13.14 -29.19
C PHE A 688 -25.34 12.89 -30.34
N SER A 689 -26.61 13.20 -30.11
CA SER A 689 -27.64 13.29 -31.15
C SER A 689 -28.38 14.63 -30.97
N ASN A 690 -28.42 15.46 -32.02
CA ASN A 690 -29.08 16.77 -32.01
C ASN A 690 -28.62 17.67 -30.82
N GLY A 691 -27.33 17.61 -30.48
CA GLY A 691 -26.73 18.38 -29.37
C GLY A 691 -26.95 17.81 -27.97
N THR A 692 -27.71 16.72 -27.81
CA THR A 692 -27.90 16.04 -26.51
C THR A 692 -26.95 14.85 -26.39
N GLN A 693 -26.28 14.70 -25.24
CA GLN A 693 -25.45 13.52 -24.96
C GLN A 693 -26.37 12.30 -24.80
N VAL A 694 -26.17 11.28 -25.65
CA VAL A 694 -26.97 10.05 -25.67
C VAL A 694 -26.25 8.86 -25.04
N ASP A 695 -24.92 8.86 -25.02
CA ASP A 695 -24.12 7.75 -24.50
C ASP A 695 -22.70 8.17 -24.11
N GLU A 696 -22.06 7.38 -23.23
CA GLU A 696 -20.69 7.60 -22.76
C GLU A 696 -20.00 6.26 -22.49
N GLN A 697 -18.80 6.08 -23.06
CA GLN A 697 -17.91 4.97 -22.77
C GLN A 697 -16.59 5.46 -22.20
N VAL A 698 -16.05 4.73 -21.23
CA VAL A 698 -14.79 5.07 -20.56
C VAL A 698 -13.85 3.87 -20.55
N ALA A 699 -12.57 4.12 -20.80
CA ALA A 699 -11.49 3.16 -20.59
C ALA A 699 -10.48 3.71 -19.58
N ASP A 700 -10.18 2.90 -18.57
CA ASP A 700 -9.17 3.20 -17.55
C ASP A 700 -7.77 2.82 -18.06
N GLY A 701 -6.84 3.77 -18.07
CA GLY A 701 -5.47 3.53 -18.53
C GLY A 701 -4.67 2.59 -17.67
N ARG A 702 -5.07 2.38 -16.42
CA ARG A 702 -4.45 1.38 -15.54
C ARG A 702 -4.63 -0.06 -16.01
N LEU A 703 -5.59 -0.30 -16.91
CA LEU A 703 -5.91 -1.62 -17.46
C LEU A 703 -5.32 -1.86 -18.86
N ALA A 704 -4.55 -0.92 -19.39
CA ALA A 704 -3.96 -1.03 -20.73
C ALA A 704 -2.85 -2.10 -20.77
N THR A 705 -2.87 -2.93 -21.81
CA THR A 705 -1.95 -4.08 -21.98
C THR A 705 -1.13 -4.06 -23.27
N GLU A 706 -1.44 -3.15 -24.21
CA GLU A 706 -0.70 -2.96 -25.46
C GLU A 706 0.43 -1.94 -25.24
N ILE A 707 1.68 -2.41 -25.28
CA ILE A 707 2.87 -1.58 -24.96
C ILE A 707 3.92 -1.74 -26.05
N ALA A 708 4.28 -0.65 -26.72
CA ALA A 708 5.33 -0.60 -27.74
C ALA A 708 6.47 0.32 -27.28
N GLY A 709 7.54 -0.29 -26.76
CA GLY A 709 8.64 0.47 -26.15
C GLY A 709 8.16 1.26 -24.95
N ASP A 710 8.29 2.58 -25.00
CA ASP A 710 7.85 3.49 -23.94
C ASP A 710 6.40 3.98 -24.12
N TRP A 711 5.67 3.47 -25.11
CA TRP A 711 4.31 3.92 -25.42
C TRP A 711 3.26 2.87 -25.09
N VAL A 712 2.16 3.31 -24.47
CA VAL A 712 1.03 2.48 -24.04
C VAL A 712 -0.18 2.84 -24.90
N ARG A 713 -0.84 1.85 -25.51
CA ARG A 713 -2.02 2.09 -26.34
C ARG A 713 -3.27 2.07 -25.50
N MET A 714 -3.94 3.21 -25.46
CA MET A 714 -5.28 3.38 -24.91
C MET A 714 -6.32 3.08 -25.97
N ARG A 715 -7.38 2.34 -25.63
CA ARG A 715 -8.52 2.11 -26.53
C ARG A 715 -9.85 2.13 -25.78
N VAL A 716 -10.86 2.72 -26.42
CA VAL A 716 -12.26 2.65 -26.01
C VAL A 716 -13.02 1.96 -27.13
N LEU A 717 -13.66 0.84 -26.81
CA LEU A 717 -14.56 0.14 -27.71
C LEU A 717 -15.99 0.62 -27.44
N PHE A 718 -16.70 1.02 -28.49
CA PHE A 718 -18.07 1.51 -28.35
C PHE A 718 -18.92 1.11 -29.56
N ARG A 719 -20.23 1.24 -29.40
CA ARG A 719 -21.21 1.09 -30.47
C ARG A 719 -21.95 2.43 -30.62
N PRO A 720 -22.01 3.00 -31.84
CA PRO A 720 -22.79 4.20 -32.08
C PRO A 720 -24.26 3.98 -31.70
N ALA A 721 -24.80 4.84 -30.85
CA ALA A 721 -26.23 4.87 -30.59
C ALA A 721 -27.00 5.31 -31.87
N PRO A 722 -28.29 4.94 -32.01
CA PRO A 722 -29.09 5.37 -33.15
C PRO A 722 -29.12 6.91 -33.26
N ASN A 723 -29.03 7.44 -34.48
CA ASN A 723 -29.09 8.87 -34.78
C ASN A 723 -27.95 9.73 -34.17
N VAL A 724 -26.81 9.13 -33.81
CA VAL A 724 -25.62 9.89 -33.41
C VAL A 724 -25.05 10.65 -34.59
N ASP A 725 -24.93 11.97 -34.44
CA ASP A 725 -24.40 12.88 -35.45
C ASP A 725 -23.01 13.44 -35.08
N ARG A 726 -22.63 13.38 -33.79
CA ARG A 726 -21.36 13.92 -33.28
C ARG A 726 -20.77 13.05 -32.17
N ILE A 727 -19.45 12.93 -32.16
CA ILE A 727 -18.67 12.24 -31.13
C ILE A 727 -17.59 13.17 -30.58
N GLN A 728 -17.41 13.12 -29.26
CA GLN A 728 -16.27 13.73 -28.57
C GLN A 728 -15.39 12.65 -27.95
N VAL A 729 -14.09 12.70 -28.23
CA VAL A 729 -13.10 11.89 -27.55
C VAL A 729 -12.26 12.77 -26.64
N LEU A 730 -12.35 12.48 -25.35
CA LEU A 730 -11.70 13.22 -24.29
C LEU A 730 -10.63 12.34 -23.64
N TYR A 731 -9.53 12.96 -23.25
CA TYR A 731 -8.50 12.33 -22.43
C TYR A 731 -8.40 13.05 -21.09
N GLY A 732 -8.74 12.35 -20.01
CA GLY A 732 -8.64 12.84 -18.65
C GLY A 732 -7.33 12.39 -18.02
N GLY A 733 -6.48 13.35 -17.64
CA GLY A 733 -5.22 13.04 -16.99
C GLY A 733 -4.42 14.29 -16.64
N ARG A 734 -3.23 14.07 -16.08
CA ARG A 734 -2.24 15.09 -15.76
C ARG A 734 -0.91 14.71 -16.40
N ASP A 735 -0.22 15.68 -16.98
CA ASP A 735 1.06 15.45 -17.66
C ASP A 735 0.96 14.39 -18.77
N VAL A 736 -0.06 14.53 -19.61
CA VAL A 736 -0.38 13.59 -20.69
C VAL A 736 0.41 13.96 -21.93
N LEU A 737 1.21 13.03 -22.42
CA LEU A 737 1.84 13.08 -23.73
C LEU A 737 1.22 11.97 -24.58
N ALA A 738 0.43 12.35 -25.59
CA ALA A 738 -0.35 11.45 -26.43
C ALA A 738 -0.02 11.65 -27.91
N ASP A 739 -0.08 10.58 -28.68
CA ASP A 739 0.25 10.58 -30.09
C ASP A 739 -0.58 9.54 -30.88
N ASP A 740 -0.66 9.72 -32.20
CA ASP A 740 -1.31 8.80 -33.15
C ASP A 740 -2.76 8.42 -32.75
N PHE A 741 -3.64 9.42 -32.65
CA PHE A 741 -5.06 9.13 -32.40
C PHE A 741 -5.72 8.54 -33.65
N LEU A 742 -6.45 7.44 -33.47
CA LEU A 742 -7.16 6.73 -34.52
C LEU A 742 -8.57 6.33 -34.05
N LEU A 743 -9.58 6.80 -34.79
CA LEU A 743 -10.97 6.36 -34.67
C LEU A 743 -11.36 5.59 -35.93
N ARG A 744 -11.75 4.32 -35.76
CA ARG A 744 -12.11 3.42 -36.87
C ARG A 744 -13.17 2.39 -36.50
N PRO A 745 -13.91 1.83 -37.48
CA PRO A 745 -14.66 0.59 -37.29
C PRO A 745 -13.72 -0.60 -37.01
N LEU A 746 -14.14 -1.55 -36.17
CA LEU A 746 -13.30 -2.70 -35.80
C LEU A 746 -12.97 -3.64 -36.97
N ASN A 747 -13.83 -3.71 -37.99
CA ASN A 747 -13.64 -4.54 -39.19
C ASN A 747 -12.84 -3.83 -40.30
N THR A 748 -12.30 -2.65 -40.03
CA THR A 748 -11.59 -1.82 -41.00
C THR A 748 -10.11 -1.72 -40.63
N ASP A 749 -9.23 -2.24 -41.48
CA ASP A 749 -7.78 -2.05 -41.34
C ASP A 749 -7.39 -0.73 -42.00
N VAL A 750 -6.61 0.08 -41.28
CA VAL A 750 -6.10 1.37 -41.74
C VAL A 750 -4.59 1.27 -41.87
N TYR A 751 -4.08 1.55 -43.08
CA TYR A 751 -2.66 1.59 -43.37
C TYR A 751 -2.19 3.00 -43.74
N TRP A 752 -0.96 3.33 -43.36
CA TRP A 752 -0.25 4.50 -43.85
C TRP A 752 1.25 4.22 -43.90
N LEU A 753 2.00 5.13 -44.52
CA LEU A 753 3.45 5.03 -44.62
C LEU A 753 4.09 6.06 -43.70
N ASP A 754 5.10 5.64 -42.93
CA ASP A 754 5.94 6.57 -42.17
C ASP A 754 6.92 7.35 -43.07
N ALA A 755 7.73 8.20 -42.45
CA ALA A 755 8.74 9.00 -43.17
C ALA A 755 9.78 8.14 -43.92
N GLN A 756 10.01 6.91 -43.46
CA GLN A 756 10.90 5.92 -44.06
C GLN A 756 10.17 4.99 -45.06
N LYS A 757 8.92 5.32 -45.41
CA LYS A 757 8.03 4.55 -46.30
C LYS A 757 7.76 3.13 -45.79
N GLN A 758 7.87 2.88 -44.49
CA GLN A 758 7.46 1.62 -43.89
C GLN A 758 5.95 1.64 -43.63
N PRO A 759 5.25 0.51 -43.85
CA PRO A 759 3.84 0.43 -43.58
C PRO A 759 3.56 0.42 -42.08
N ILE A 760 2.52 1.16 -41.70
CA ILE A 760 1.92 1.17 -40.37
C ILE A 760 0.50 0.66 -40.50
N LEU A 761 0.11 -0.30 -39.66
CA LEU A 761 -1.23 -0.88 -39.61
C LEU A 761 -1.90 -0.48 -38.30
N ASN A 762 -3.00 0.26 -38.31
CA ASN A 762 -3.78 0.63 -37.12
C ASN A 762 -2.91 1.24 -35.98
N GLY A 763 -1.80 1.89 -36.31
CA GLY A 763 -0.84 2.46 -35.37
C GLY A 763 0.34 1.55 -35.01
N TYR A 764 0.35 0.29 -35.46
CA TYR A 764 1.48 -0.63 -35.27
C TYR A 764 2.47 -0.48 -36.42
N GLN A 765 3.73 -0.16 -36.09
CA GLN A 765 4.81 -0.15 -37.09
C GLN A 765 5.02 -1.57 -37.59
N LEU A 766 4.82 -1.77 -38.90
CA LEU A 766 5.20 -3.02 -39.54
C LEU A 766 6.65 -2.98 -40.03
N GLY A 767 7.34 -1.83 -40.01
CA GLY A 767 8.76 -1.70 -40.41
C GLY A 767 9.75 -2.39 -39.46
N LYS A 768 11.01 -2.55 -39.89
CA LYS A 768 12.14 -2.91 -39.01
C LYS A 768 13.04 -1.70 -38.85
#